data_AF-A0A4Y2NIX5-F1
#
_entry.id   AF-A0A4Y2NIX5-F1
#
_cell.length_a   1.000
_cell.length_b   1.000
_cell.length_c   1.000
_cell.angle_alpha   90.00
_cell.angle_beta   90.00
_cell.angle_gamma   90.00
#
_symmetry.space_group_name_H-M   'P 1'
#
loop_
_entity.id
_entity.type
_entity.pdbx_description
1 polymer ?
#
loop_
_entity_poly.entity_id
_entity_poly.type
_entity_poly.pdbx_seq_one_letter_code
_entity_poly.pdbx_strand_id
1 'polypeptide(L)'
;MTEDTGVLIKKKRAALRTAVTKYIQQLEKELKKNEPDDGEVEELLEHLSEKFESLKVVDRECETLYKPAEIDKELEVAEQYRDKIITWRFRAKKHLRKSNKSNSNCDSGTTTEIAKLTETINIKLPKINIPKFYGEINQWLSFWNSFKTAIHENSSLNSIDKFTYLKGLLCSTALATVEGFAMTAENYAKAVEILKDRFGRKDAIINSHMQKLLSVTPLKRSNDVKGLRQFFDMCQTQIRSLESLGVAFESFSALLCPLILNCLPYDLVLEFNKETDGSEYKLDKLLKFLNKEISARERAESSFSAHISPHQNKNSPERSSLPKNLYRDSSRVKFDTRKHSLNKNPSTIPTAANFIATLEEGEGNELCLFCGQPSHPTSRCVLARGKSLRERKDILMKKGACFRCLKVSRHLSRDCKVKLNPCSLCGKRHHDILCFFSNYSSKENNEKIVTDEDTTLSNSSRSKEVLLQTLVVCIKGKRSDTFVRVILDTGSQKSYISKFIAEKLQLKCMGEETTVHGLFGGIERSEKHKKHVVTLSDVFNSYSCEIEVMDQERICTPIPKLNDSELLNELKEHGIFVSDASMSESYCLFEREPNEIHMLLGADVIGNLLKGEEVKHLRGGLVAVNTHLGWTVMGKLKVEKEKHSNVLLSLYVSDNCIKDLWSLDVIGIKEPCEKKTRIELEEAARDHFARNVSRDEEGRYVVSLPWIQDHPPLLNCKNLAERRLKTCVRF
;
A
#
# COMPACT_ATOMS: atom_id res chain seq x y z
N MET A 1 9.29 41.08 31.39
CA MET A 1 7.89 41.34 31.80
C MET A 1 7.94 41.97 33.17
N THR A 2 7.15 43.02 33.43
CA THR A 2 7.03 43.62 34.78
C THR A 2 6.27 42.66 35.70
N GLU A 3 6.55 42.67 37.01
CA GLU A 3 5.87 41.78 37.96
C GLU A 3 4.33 41.87 37.87
N ASP A 4 3.79 43.08 37.67
CA ASP A 4 2.37 43.32 37.40
C ASP A 4 1.79 42.47 36.27
N THR A 5 2.51 42.33 35.16
CA THR A 5 2.01 41.54 34.01
C THR A 5 1.91 40.05 34.34
N GLY A 6 2.83 39.52 35.16
CA GLY A 6 2.77 38.12 35.61
C GLY A 6 1.61 37.87 36.58
N VAL A 7 1.37 38.81 37.50
CA VAL A 7 0.23 38.75 38.44
C VAL A 7 -1.10 38.84 37.71
N LEU A 8 -1.21 39.70 36.69
CA LEU A 8 -2.43 39.88 35.89
C LEU A 8 -2.82 38.60 35.14
N ILE A 9 -1.85 37.91 34.51
CA ILE A 9 -2.10 36.65 33.78
C ILE A 9 -2.53 35.54 34.75
N LYS A 10 -1.88 35.42 35.92
CA LYS A 10 -2.29 34.45 36.96
C LYS A 10 -3.71 34.72 37.49
N LYS A 11 -4.11 36.00 37.69
CA LYS A 11 -5.49 36.37 38.04
C LYS A 11 -6.49 36.03 36.92
N LYS A 12 -6.15 36.28 35.65
CA LYS A 12 -6.97 35.93 34.49
C LYS A 12 -7.19 34.41 34.36
N ARG A 13 -6.15 33.60 34.64
CA ARG A 13 -6.21 32.14 34.69
C ARG A 13 -7.19 31.64 35.77
N ALA A 14 -7.10 32.20 36.97
CA ALA A 14 -7.99 31.88 38.07
C ALA A 14 -9.47 32.20 37.72
N ALA A 15 -9.74 33.39 37.17
CA ALA A 15 -11.07 33.79 36.74
C ALA A 15 -11.65 32.83 35.67
N LEU A 16 -10.84 32.42 34.68
CA LEU A 16 -11.25 31.46 33.65
C LEU A 16 -11.53 30.06 34.23
N ARG A 17 -10.72 29.57 35.17
CA ARG A 17 -10.96 28.28 35.87
C ARG A 17 -12.26 28.30 36.68
N THR A 18 -12.55 29.40 37.37
CA THR A 18 -13.82 29.59 38.09
C THR A 18 -15.01 29.63 37.13
N ALA A 19 -14.90 30.36 36.01
CA ALA A 19 -15.95 30.41 34.98
C ALA A 19 -16.22 29.03 34.37
N VAL A 20 -15.18 28.29 33.98
CA VAL A 20 -15.28 26.90 33.50
C VAL A 20 -15.98 26.00 34.51
N THR A 21 -15.62 26.10 35.81
CA THR A 21 -16.23 25.29 36.86
C THR A 21 -17.73 25.61 37.00
N LYS A 22 -18.10 26.89 36.93
CA LYS A 22 -19.49 27.33 36.94
C LYS A 22 -20.29 26.76 35.77
N TYR A 23 -19.78 26.87 34.54
CA TYR A 23 -20.47 26.30 33.35
C TYR A 23 -20.57 24.77 33.41
N ILE A 24 -19.57 24.08 33.96
CA ILE A 24 -19.64 22.63 34.21
C ILE A 24 -20.73 22.29 35.23
N GLN A 25 -20.84 23.05 36.33
CA GLN A 25 -21.89 22.85 37.35
C GLN A 25 -23.29 23.17 36.81
N GLN A 26 -23.42 24.17 35.93
CA GLN A 26 -24.67 24.47 35.24
C GLN A 26 -25.05 23.32 34.29
N LEU A 27 -24.15 22.88 33.41
CA LEU A 27 -24.38 21.70 32.55
C LEU A 27 -24.70 20.43 33.35
N GLU A 28 -24.06 20.21 34.50
CA GLU A 28 -24.36 19.08 35.38
C GLU A 28 -25.76 19.18 36.00
N LYS A 29 -26.21 20.38 36.38
CA LYS A 29 -27.55 20.63 36.90
C LYS A 29 -28.60 20.42 35.82
N GLU A 30 -28.36 20.94 34.62
CA GLU A 30 -29.27 20.83 33.49
C GLU A 30 -29.43 19.39 33.01
N LEU A 31 -28.32 18.67 32.82
CA LEU A 31 -28.33 17.24 32.47
C LEU A 31 -28.85 16.31 33.58
N LYS A 32 -29.23 16.84 34.75
CA LYS A 32 -29.88 16.12 35.85
C LYS A 32 -31.37 16.46 36.02
N LYS A 33 -31.92 17.42 35.25
CA LYS A 33 -33.38 17.63 35.17
C LYS A 33 -34.04 16.40 34.53
N ASN A 34 -35.30 16.10 34.89
CA ASN A 34 -36.06 15.01 34.25
C ASN A 34 -36.32 15.30 32.76
N GLU A 35 -36.48 16.58 32.42
CA GLU A 35 -36.51 17.09 31.05
C GLU A 35 -35.47 18.22 30.95
N PRO A 36 -34.25 17.92 30.44
CA PRO A 36 -33.23 18.94 30.17
C PRO A 36 -33.61 19.74 28.92
N ASP A 37 -33.51 21.07 28.99
CA ASP A 37 -33.69 21.93 27.82
C ASP A 37 -32.45 21.80 26.91
N ASP A 38 -32.64 21.26 25.71
CA ASP A 38 -31.55 21.09 24.74
C ASP A 38 -30.99 22.44 24.25
N GLY A 39 -31.79 23.51 24.23
CA GLY A 39 -31.32 24.86 23.91
C GLY A 39 -30.38 25.39 25.00
N GLU A 40 -30.77 25.29 26.27
CA GLU A 40 -29.93 25.68 27.41
C GLU A 40 -28.64 24.82 27.46
N VAL A 41 -28.72 23.52 27.15
CA VAL A 41 -27.56 22.63 27.07
C VAL A 41 -26.62 22.96 25.89
N GLU A 42 -27.14 23.43 24.75
CA GLU A 42 -26.34 23.84 23.60
C GLU A 42 -25.63 25.20 23.87
N GLU A 43 -26.34 26.19 24.41
CA GLU A 43 -25.78 27.50 24.81
C GLU A 43 -24.66 27.34 25.87
N LEU A 44 -24.93 26.58 26.94
CA LEU A 44 -23.94 26.31 27.98
C LEU A 44 -22.73 25.52 27.44
N LEU A 45 -22.92 24.66 26.43
CA LEU A 45 -21.82 23.97 25.76
C LEU A 45 -21.00 24.93 24.90
N GLU A 46 -21.60 25.87 24.19
CA GLU A 46 -20.87 26.88 23.41
C GLU A 46 -20.04 27.79 24.32
N HIS A 47 -20.63 28.30 25.41
CA HIS A 47 -19.88 29.08 26.40
C HIS A 47 -18.73 28.29 27.06
N LEU A 48 -18.95 27.03 27.45
CA LEU A 48 -17.87 26.16 27.95
C LEU A 48 -16.78 25.94 26.88
N SER A 49 -17.15 25.91 25.59
CA SER A 49 -16.22 25.77 24.47
C SER A 49 -15.34 27.01 24.30
N GLU A 50 -15.94 28.20 24.35
CA GLU A 50 -15.25 29.49 24.23
C GLU A 50 -14.28 29.74 25.40
N LYS A 51 -14.73 29.44 26.64
CA LYS A 51 -13.86 29.61 27.82
C LYS A 51 -12.74 28.57 27.87
N PHE A 52 -12.92 27.38 27.27
CA PHE A 52 -11.84 26.39 27.14
C PHE A 52 -10.70 26.85 26.22
N GLU A 53 -11.02 27.41 25.05
CA GLU A 53 -9.97 27.95 24.16
C GLU A 53 -9.27 29.16 24.80
N SER A 54 -10.02 30.02 25.51
CA SER A 54 -9.46 31.12 26.30
C SER A 54 -8.52 30.62 27.41
N LEU A 55 -8.88 29.55 28.11
CA LEU A 55 -8.06 28.96 29.18
C LEU A 55 -6.75 28.36 28.63
N LYS A 56 -6.78 27.67 27.48
CA LYS A 56 -5.55 27.14 26.83
C LYS A 56 -4.53 28.21 26.49
N VAL A 57 -4.98 29.40 26.06
CA VAL A 57 -4.08 30.53 25.76
C VAL A 57 -3.42 31.01 27.05
N VAL A 58 -4.21 31.21 28.11
CA VAL A 58 -3.71 31.73 29.39
C VAL A 58 -2.88 30.70 30.17
N ASP A 59 -3.17 29.40 30.07
CA ASP A 59 -2.31 28.34 30.63
C ASP A 59 -0.90 28.39 30.01
N ARG A 60 -0.78 28.51 28.67
CA ARG A 60 0.50 28.66 27.97
C ARG A 60 1.24 29.95 28.31
N GLU A 61 0.51 31.06 28.48
CA GLU A 61 1.11 32.32 28.95
C GLU A 61 1.65 32.14 30.39
N CYS A 62 0.93 31.40 31.24
CA CYS A 62 1.33 31.10 32.61
C CYS A 62 2.51 30.13 32.73
N GLU A 63 2.69 29.16 31.82
CA GLU A 63 3.86 28.24 31.79
C GLU A 63 5.19 29.02 31.84
N THR A 64 5.24 30.20 31.21
CA THR A 64 6.43 31.08 31.20
C THR A 64 6.69 31.86 32.50
N LEU A 65 5.80 31.74 33.50
CA LEU A 65 5.77 32.54 34.73
C LEU A 65 5.96 31.71 36.03
N TYR A 66 6.31 30.43 35.91
CA TYR A 66 6.54 29.53 37.05
C TYR A 66 8.01 29.23 37.27
N LYS A 67 8.40 29.08 38.54
CA LYS A 67 9.73 28.59 38.90
C LYS A 67 9.79 27.07 38.64
N PRO A 68 10.95 26.50 38.27
CA PRO A 68 11.04 25.08 37.88
C PRO A 68 10.41 24.09 38.86
N ALA A 69 10.50 24.32 40.18
CA ALA A 69 9.93 23.44 41.20
C ALA A 69 8.39 23.51 41.36
N GLU A 70 7.72 24.45 40.68
CA GLU A 70 6.26 24.65 40.73
C GLU A 70 5.56 24.21 39.44
N ILE A 71 6.31 24.01 38.34
CA ILE A 71 5.77 23.71 37.01
C ILE A 71 4.98 22.39 37.00
N ASP A 72 5.54 21.31 37.53
CA ASP A 72 4.93 19.98 37.46
C ASP A 72 3.55 19.94 38.13
N LYS A 73 3.43 20.57 39.30
CA LYS A 73 2.15 20.68 40.05
C LYS A 73 1.12 21.53 39.31
N GLU A 74 1.56 22.61 38.66
CA GLU A 74 0.68 23.51 37.91
C GLU A 74 0.23 22.92 36.57
N LEU A 75 1.06 22.05 35.98
CA LEU A 75 0.76 21.27 34.79
C LEU A 75 -0.26 20.17 35.11
N GLU A 76 -0.04 19.39 36.17
CA GLU A 76 -1.01 18.38 36.65
C GLU A 76 -2.39 18.99 36.90
N VAL A 77 -2.46 20.13 37.60
CA VAL A 77 -3.72 20.85 37.82
C VAL A 77 -4.35 21.31 36.50
N ALA A 78 -3.56 21.78 35.52
CA ALA A 78 -4.09 22.17 34.21
C ALA A 78 -4.70 20.98 33.43
N GLU A 79 -4.11 19.79 33.53
CA GLU A 79 -4.64 18.57 32.91
C GLU A 79 -5.94 18.11 33.57
N GLN A 80 -6.03 18.13 34.90
CA GLN A 80 -7.27 17.82 35.62
C GLN A 80 -8.45 18.73 35.20
N TYR A 81 -8.20 20.01 34.90
CA TYR A 81 -9.23 20.91 34.35
C TYR A 81 -9.57 20.57 32.89
N ARG A 82 -8.57 20.25 32.06
CA ARG A 82 -8.75 19.84 30.66
C ARG A 82 -9.64 18.62 30.53
N ASP A 83 -9.42 17.58 31.33
CA ASP A 83 -10.17 16.33 31.28
C ASP A 83 -11.62 16.48 31.76
N LYS A 84 -11.85 17.30 32.80
CA LYS A 84 -13.20 17.66 33.25
C LYS A 84 -13.99 18.34 32.13
N ILE A 85 -13.39 19.29 31.42
CA ILE A 85 -14.03 20.00 30.30
C ILE A 85 -14.37 19.04 29.14
N ILE A 86 -13.43 18.18 28.75
CA ILE A 86 -13.64 17.20 27.67
C ILE A 86 -14.78 16.23 28.03
N THR A 87 -14.79 15.73 29.27
CA THR A 87 -15.82 14.82 29.78
C THR A 87 -17.22 15.44 29.72
N TRP A 88 -17.37 16.69 30.17
CA TRP A 88 -18.68 17.37 30.19
C TRP A 88 -19.14 17.80 28.79
N ARG A 89 -18.23 18.26 27.92
CA ARG A 89 -18.56 18.52 26.50
C ARG A 89 -19.01 17.26 25.76
N PHE A 90 -18.45 16.09 26.09
CA PHE A 90 -18.91 14.81 25.55
C PHE A 90 -20.30 14.41 26.06
N ARG A 91 -20.57 14.59 27.37
CA ARG A 91 -21.88 14.31 27.99
C ARG A 91 -23.00 15.17 27.39
N ALA A 92 -22.79 16.48 27.27
CA ALA A 92 -23.76 17.39 26.65
C ALA A 92 -23.99 17.07 25.16
N LYS A 93 -22.94 16.86 24.35
CA LYS A 93 -23.10 16.41 22.94
C LYS A 93 -23.82 15.06 22.80
N LYS A 94 -23.70 14.18 23.80
CA LYS A 94 -24.45 12.91 23.84
C LYS A 94 -25.94 13.12 24.16
N HIS A 95 -26.30 14.19 24.88
CA HIS A 95 -27.70 14.58 25.12
C HIS A 95 -28.36 15.10 23.85
N LEU A 96 -27.80 16.14 23.24
CA LEU A 96 -28.30 16.77 22.00
C LEU A 96 -28.49 15.74 20.87
N ARG A 97 -27.58 14.76 20.76
CA ARG A 97 -27.67 13.64 19.79
C ARG A 97 -28.78 12.62 20.07
N LYS A 98 -29.30 12.55 21.30
CA LYS A 98 -30.48 11.75 21.63
C LYS A 98 -31.76 12.52 21.29
N SER A 99 -31.84 13.80 21.65
CA SER A 99 -33.01 14.64 21.36
C SER A 99 -33.30 14.78 19.87
N ASN A 100 -32.27 15.03 19.06
CA ASN A 100 -32.40 15.08 17.60
C ASN A 100 -32.88 13.76 16.93
N LYS A 101 -32.84 12.62 17.65
CA LYS A 101 -33.45 11.35 17.21
C LYS A 101 -34.91 11.17 17.63
N SER A 102 -35.41 11.97 18.58
CA SER A 102 -36.82 11.99 18.98
C SER A 102 -37.65 12.84 18.00
N ASN A 103 -37.10 13.95 17.50
CA ASN A 103 -37.77 14.87 16.57
C ASN A 103 -37.80 14.42 15.10
N SER A 104 -37.45 13.16 14.80
CA SER A 104 -37.34 12.64 13.43
C SER A 104 -38.15 11.38 13.19
N ASN A 105 -39.47 11.46 13.42
CA ASN A 105 -40.43 10.45 12.93
C ASN A 105 -41.84 11.07 12.75
N CYS A 106 -42.37 11.03 11.53
CA CYS A 106 -43.78 11.32 11.22
C CYS A 106 -44.36 10.22 10.30
N ASP A 107 -45.66 9.97 10.47
CA ASP A 107 -46.57 9.08 9.72
C ASP A 107 -46.09 7.66 9.34
N SER A 108 -46.67 6.59 9.88
CA SER A 108 -48.12 6.28 9.72
C SER A 108 -48.65 5.36 10.83
N GLY A 109 -49.94 5.50 11.20
CA GLY A 109 -50.62 4.63 12.18
C GLY A 109 -51.05 3.25 11.62
N THR A 110 -51.77 2.40 12.36
CA THR A 110 -52.49 2.56 13.64
C THR A 110 -52.73 1.19 14.31
N THR A 111 -53.33 1.15 15.51
CA THR A 111 -54.03 0.01 16.18
C THR A 111 -53.19 -1.20 16.68
N THR A 112 -53.28 -1.68 17.94
CA THR A 112 -53.96 -1.15 19.15
C THR A 112 -53.27 -1.68 20.43
N GLU A 113 -53.30 -0.86 21.49
CA GLU A 113 -53.25 -1.20 22.93
C GLU A 113 -54.17 -2.38 23.33
N ILE A 114 -54.03 -3.15 24.44
CA ILE A 114 -53.14 -3.18 25.62
C ILE A 114 -53.02 -4.64 26.10
N ALA A 115 -51.85 -5.07 26.58
CA ALA A 115 -51.73 -6.10 27.62
C ALA A 115 -50.48 -5.82 28.48
N LYS A 116 -50.63 -5.85 29.81
CA LYS A 116 -49.69 -5.25 30.77
C LYS A 116 -48.70 -6.25 31.38
N LEU A 117 -47.52 -5.72 31.74
CA LEU A 117 -46.59 -6.18 32.78
C LEU A 117 -45.81 -7.49 32.53
N THR A 118 -44.61 -7.32 31.98
CA THR A 118 -43.39 -7.73 32.72
C THR A 118 -42.24 -6.78 32.35
N GLU A 119 -41.61 -6.20 33.36
CA GLU A 119 -40.56 -5.21 33.16
C GLU A 119 -39.24 -5.88 32.75
N THR A 120 -38.75 -5.55 31.56
CA THR A 120 -37.31 -5.58 31.29
C THR A 120 -36.90 -4.26 30.65
N ILE A 121 -35.81 -3.69 31.17
CA ILE A 121 -35.32 -2.35 30.82
C ILE A 121 -34.87 -2.36 29.35
N ASN A 122 -35.75 -1.89 28.46
CA ASN A 122 -35.56 -1.97 27.02
C ASN A 122 -34.68 -0.81 26.51
N ILE A 123 -33.41 -0.80 26.95
CA ILE A 123 -32.37 0.02 26.35
C ILE A 123 -32.24 -0.44 24.89
N LYS A 124 -32.70 0.40 23.95
CA LYS A 124 -32.36 0.25 22.52
C LYS A 124 -30.85 0.51 22.35
N LEU A 125 -30.07 -0.51 22.67
CA LEU A 125 -28.67 -0.65 22.30
C LEU A 125 -28.55 -0.47 20.77
N PRO A 126 -27.39 0.00 20.25
CA PRO A 126 -27.12 -0.07 18.82
C PRO A 126 -27.41 -1.50 18.34
N LYS A 127 -28.19 -1.65 17.27
CA LYS A 127 -28.52 -2.97 16.71
C LYS A 127 -27.20 -3.72 16.48
N ILE A 128 -27.03 -4.85 17.16
CA ILE A 128 -25.81 -5.67 17.07
C ILE A 128 -25.73 -6.16 15.62
N ASN A 129 -24.82 -5.58 14.85
CA ASN A 129 -24.60 -5.98 13.47
C ASN A 129 -23.70 -7.21 13.47
N ILE A 130 -24.26 -8.36 13.13
CA ILE A 130 -23.51 -9.62 13.08
C ILE A 130 -22.55 -9.53 11.87
N PRO A 131 -21.24 -9.75 12.05
CA PRO A 131 -20.29 -9.70 10.94
C PRO A 131 -20.62 -10.78 9.91
N LYS A 132 -20.45 -10.45 8.62
CA LYS A 132 -20.63 -11.42 7.52
C LYS A 132 -19.49 -12.44 7.52
N PHE A 133 -19.81 -13.68 7.20
CA PHE A 133 -18.87 -14.80 7.21
C PHE A 133 -18.52 -15.27 5.79
N TYR A 134 -17.24 -15.16 5.43
CA TYR A 134 -16.73 -15.46 4.08
C TYR A 134 -16.18 -16.90 3.92
N GLY A 135 -16.16 -17.70 5.01
CA GLY A 135 -15.62 -19.06 5.03
C GLY A 135 -14.22 -19.21 5.65
N GLU A 136 -13.67 -18.15 6.25
CA GLU A 136 -12.39 -18.25 6.97
C GLU A 136 -12.53 -19.06 8.28
N ILE A 137 -11.86 -20.21 8.35
CA ILE A 137 -11.84 -21.11 9.52
C ILE A 137 -11.48 -20.36 10.82
N ASN A 138 -10.53 -19.43 10.76
CA ASN A 138 -10.11 -18.62 11.92
C ASN A 138 -11.20 -17.67 12.45
N GLN A 139 -12.12 -17.23 11.59
CA GLN A 139 -13.21 -16.32 11.98
C GLN A 139 -14.47 -17.09 12.42
N TRP A 140 -14.54 -18.39 12.15
CA TRP A 140 -15.70 -19.23 12.45
C TRP A 140 -16.14 -19.13 13.90
N LEU A 141 -15.21 -19.18 14.87
CA LEU A 141 -15.59 -19.17 16.29
C LEU A 141 -16.26 -17.84 16.71
N SER A 142 -15.75 -16.71 16.20
CA SER A 142 -16.32 -15.38 16.45
C SER A 142 -17.67 -15.20 15.77
N PHE A 143 -17.79 -15.58 14.50
CA PHE A 143 -19.04 -15.54 13.76
C PHE A 143 -20.09 -16.46 14.37
N TRP A 144 -19.76 -17.73 14.60
CA TRP A 144 -20.69 -18.74 15.10
C TRP A 144 -21.21 -18.38 16.49
N ASN A 145 -20.37 -17.89 17.40
CA ASN A 145 -20.84 -17.44 18.71
C ASN A 145 -21.78 -16.24 18.59
N SER A 146 -21.46 -15.26 17.74
CA SER A 146 -22.31 -14.08 17.49
C SER A 146 -23.67 -14.47 16.87
N PHE A 147 -23.65 -15.33 15.86
CA PHE A 147 -24.84 -15.86 15.20
C PHE A 147 -25.68 -16.76 16.13
N LYS A 148 -25.01 -17.57 16.97
CA LYS A 148 -25.64 -18.50 17.90
C LYS A 148 -26.50 -17.75 18.91
N THR A 149 -25.90 -16.78 19.61
CA THR A 149 -26.58 -15.98 20.63
C THR A 149 -27.63 -15.03 20.04
N ALA A 150 -27.41 -14.44 18.86
CA ALA A 150 -28.34 -13.46 18.29
C ALA A 150 -29.52 -14.09 17.51
N ILE A 151 -29.31 -15.23 16.83
CA ILE A 151 -30.29 -15.81 15.89
C ILE A 151 -30.60 -17.28 16.21
N HIS A 152 -29.60 -18.15 16.38
CA HIS A 152 -29.82 -19.60 16.51
C HIS A 152 -30.63 -19.94 17.78
N GLU A 153 -30.20 -19.39 18.92
CA GLU A 153 -30.82 -19.60 20.24
C GLU A 153 -32.04 -18.71 20.50
N ASN A 154 -32.30 -17.74 19.62
CA ASN A 154 -33.44 -16.84 19.77
C ASN A 154 -34.75 -17.60 19.49
N SER A 155 -35.62 -17.71 20.49
CA SER A 155 -36.90 -18.42 20.42
C SER A 155 -38.00 -17.65 19.67
N SER A 156 -37.83 -16.35 19.40
CA SER A 156 -38.82 -15.52 18.71
C SER A 156 -38.77 -15.59 17.18
N LEU A 157 -37.76 -16.26 16.60
CA LEU A 157 -37.59 -16.43 15.15
C LEU A 157 -37.96 -17.86 14.72
N ASN A 158 -38.70 -18.00 13.63
CA ASN A 158 -38.99 -19.31 13.05
C ASN A 158 -37.76 -19.86 12.29
N SER A 159 -37.65 -21.18 12.11
CA SER A 159 -36.51 -21.84 11.46
C SER A 159 -36.26 -21.35 10.04
N ILE A 160 -37.31 -20.93 9.31
CA ILE A 160 -37.20 -20.37 7.96
C ILE A 160 -36.60 -18.94 7.98
N ASP A 161 -36.98 -18.12 8.97
CA ASP A 161 -36.41 -16.78 9.15
C ASP A 161 -34.94 -16.89 9.57
N LYS A 162 -34.64 -17.78 10.52
CA LYS A 162 -33.26 -18.11 10.92
C LYS A 162 -32.42 -18.55 9.72
N PHE A 163 -33.01 -19.29 8.78
CA PHE A 163 -32.30 -19.71 7.57
C PHE A 163 -32.08 -18.55 6.59
N THR A 164 -33.06 -17.65 6.45
CA THR A 164 -32.95 -16.44 5.61
C THR A 164 -31.86 -15.52 6.14
N TYR A 165 -31.81 -15.27 7.45
CA TYR A 165 -30.72 -14.52 8.08
C TYR A 165 -29.38 -15.23 7.95
N LEU A 166 -29.33 -16.56 8.07
CA LEU A 166 -28.11 -17.34 7.85
C LEU A 166 -27.58 -17.13 6.41
N LYS A 167 -28.39 -17.37 5.37
CA LYS A 167 -27.96 -17.13 3.98
C LYS A 167 -27.56 -15.67 3.72
N GLY A 168 -28.22 -14.69 4.34
CA GLY A 168 -27.86 -13.27 4.19
C GLY A 168 -26.56 -12.83 4.89
N LEU A 169 -26.10 -13.60 5.88
CA LEU A 169 -24.85 -13.36 6.62
C LEU A 169 -23.66 -14.16 6.06
N LEU A 170 -23.92 -15.26 5.35
CA LEU A 170 -22.90 -16.04 4.65
C LEU A 170 -22.49 -15.35 3.34
N CYS A 171 -21.23 -15.50 2.96
CA CYS A 171 -20.65 -14.96 1.72
C CYS A 171 -19.64 -15.95 1.13
N SER A 172 -19.40 -15.84 -0.19
CA SER A 172 -18.36 -16.61 -0.90
C SER A 172 -18.45 -18.12 -0.59
N THR A 173 -17.34 -18.74 -0.19
CA THR A 173 -17.22 -20.19 0.05
C THR A 173 -18.18 -20.75 1.11
N ALA A 174 -18.63 -19.92 2.07
CA ALA A 174 -19.59 -20.32 3.09
C ALA A 174 -21.05 -20.17 2.65
N LEU A 175 -21.32 -19.36 1.61
CA LEU A 175 -22.62 -19.32 0.96
C LEU A 175 -22.77 -20.51 0.00
N ALA A 176 -21.73 -20.79 -0.79
CA ALA A 176 -21.70 -21.92 -1.74
C ALA A 176 -21.97 -23.29 -1.08
N THR A 177 -21.57 -23.49 0.19
CA THR A 177 -21.91 -24.70 0.97
C THR A 177 -23.40 -24.90 1.25
N VAL A 178 -24.19 -23.83 1.18
CA VAL A 178 -25.56 -23.77 1.68
C VAL A 178 -26.55 -23.35 0.58
N GLU A 179 -26.04 -22.89 -0.56
CA GLU A 179 -26.80 -22.42 -1.72
C GLU A 179 -27.74 -23.50 -2.28
N GLY A 180 -27.27 -24.76 -2.39
CA GLY A 180 -28.04 -25.91 -2.87
C GLY A 180 -29.21 -26.37 -1.99
N PHE A 181 -29.42 -25.78 -0.81
CA PHE A 181 -30.55 -26.09 0.06
C PHE A 181 -31.76 -25.17 -0.21
N ALA A 182 -32.91 -25.78 -0.49
CA ALA A 182 -34.21 -25.07 -0.53
C ALA A 182 -34.59 -24.52 0.86
N MET A 183 -35.29 -23.39 0.90
CA MET A 183 -35.61 -22.63 2.12
C MET A 183 -36.69 -23.30 3.00
N THR A 184 -36.37 -24.45 3.59
CA THR A 184 -37.27 -25.21 4.47
C THR A 184 -36.68 -25.37 5.88
N ALA A 185 -37.56 -25.62 6.87
CA ALA A 185 -37.15 -25.77 8.27
C ALA A 185 -36.21 -26.97 8.51
N GLU A 186 -36.42 -28.08 7.79
CA GLU A 186 -35.53 -29.26 7.85
C GLU A 186 -34.14 -28.98 7.27
N ASN A 187 -34.08 -28.20 6.19
CA ASN A 187 -32.82 -27.86 5.53
C ASN A 187 -31.99 -26.87 6.34
N TYR A 188 -32.61 -26.04 7.19
CA TYR A 188 -31.88 -25.17 8.12
C TYR A 188 -30.97 -25.95 9.08
N ALA A 189 -31.48 -27.05 9.66
CA ALA A 189 -30.70 -27.90 10.56
C ALA A 189 -29.49 -28.51 9.83
N LYS A 190 -29.74 -29.13 8.66
CA LYS A 190 -28.70 -29.73 7.80
C LYS A 190 -27.66 -28.71 7.33
N ALA A 191 -28.08 -27.50 6.97
CA ALA A 191 -27.17 -26.41 6.58
C ALA A 191 -26.27 -25.96 7.74
N VAL A 192 -26.81 -25.87 8.97
CA VAL A 192 -26.04 -25.55 10.17
C VAL A 192 -25.03 -26.66 10.51
N GLU A 193 -25.40 -27.93 10.36
CA GLU A 193 -24.49 -29.07 10.55
C GLU A 193 -23.35 -29.05 9.53
N ILE A 194 -23.63 -28.90 8.23
CA ILE A 194 -22.60 -28.84 7.19
C ILE A 194 -21.63 -27.66 7.38
N LEU A 195 -22.10 -26.51 7.85
CA LEU A 195 -21.23 -25.39 8.19
C LEU A 195 -20.31 -25.70 9.38
N LYS A 196 -20.82 -26.37 10.43
CA LYS A 196 -20.01 -26.84 11.56
C LYS A 196 -19.01 -27.91 11.13
N ASP A 197 -19.40 -28.85 10.29
CA ASP A 197 -18.54 -29.94 9.82
C ASP A 197 -17.45 -29.47 8.86
N ARG A 198 -17.70 -28.41 8.07
CA ARG A 198 -16.69 -27.85 7.17
C ARG A 198 -15.78 -26.84 7.86
N PHE A 199 -16.35 -25.85 8.55
CA PHE A 199 -15.64 -24.68 9.09
C PHE A 199 -15.43 -24.74 10.61
N GLY A 200 -16.25 -25.49 11.34
CA GLY A 200 -16.21 -25.62 12.80
C GLY A 200 -15.37 -26.77 13.36
N ARG A 201 -14.60 -27.47 12.51
CA ARG A 201 -13.67 -28.53 12.94
C ARG A 201 -12.60 -27.98 13.85
N LYS A 202 -12.68 -28.31 15.15
CA LYS A 202 -11.75 -27.85 16.18
C LYS A 202 -10.29 -28.06 15.78
N ASP A 203 -9.96 -29.24 15.27
CA ASP A 203 -8.59 -29.60 14.88
C ASP A 203 -8.06 -28.71 13.74
N ALA A 204 -8.91 -28.34 12.77
CA ALA A 204 -8.54 -27.44 11.68
C ALA A 204 -8.36 -25.99 12.17
N ILE A 205 -9.17 -25.54 13.13
CA ILE A 205 -9.04 -24.21 13.75
C ILE A 205 -7.76 -24.16 14.59
N ILE A 206 -7.51 -25.16 15.44
CA ILE A 206 -6.29 -25.32 16.25
C ILE A 206 -5.05 -25.33 15.35
N ASN A 207 -5.04 -26.15 14.29
CA ASN A 207 -3.94 -26.20 13.34
C ASN A 207 -3.73 -24.86 12.62
N SER A 208 -4.79 -24.11 12.27
CA SER A 208 -4.63 -22.81 11.63
C SER A 208 -4.02 -21.75 12.56
N HIS A 209 -4.41 -21.72 13.85
CA HIS A 209 -3.77 -20.85 14.84
C HIS A 209 -2.33 -21.27 15.14
N MET A 210 -2.06 -22.59 15.23
CA MET A 210 -0.71 -23.11 15.45
C MET A 210 0.21 -22.79 14.27
N GLN A 211 -0.23 -23.03 13.03
CA GLN A 211 0.55 -22.68 11.83
C GLN A 211 0.89 -21.18 11.78
N LYS A 212 -0.05 -20.29 12.15
CA LYS A 212 0.24 -18.84 12.26
C LYS A 212 1.28 -18.49 13.32
N LEU A 213 1.40 -19.26 14.39
CA LEU A 213 2.45 -19.11 15.41
C LEU A 213 3.80 -19.69 14.97
N LEU A 214 3.78 -20.76 14.17
CA LEU A 214 4.99 -21.37 13.60
C LEU A 214 5.54 -20.55 12.40
N SER A 215 4.68 -19.85 11.66
CA SER A 215 5.04 -19.06 10.47
C SER A 215 5.31 -17.58 10.76
N VAL A 216 5.54 -17.19 12.03
CA VAL A 216 5.79 -15.77 12.37
C VAL A 216 7.14 -15.33 11.81
N THR A 217 7.16 -14.18 11.13
CA THR A 217 8.39 -13.62 10.54
C THR A 217 9.33 -13.09 11.64
N PRO A 218 10.62 -13.47 11.64
CA PRO A 218 11.60 -12.93 12.58
C PRO A 218 11.75 -11.40 12.49
N LEU A 219 11.79 -10.74 13.64
CA LEU A 219 12.03 -9.31 13.76
C LEU A 219 13.49 -8.98 13.45
N LYS A 220 13.70 -8.05 12.50
CA LYS A 220 15.04 -7.73 11.97
C LYS A 220 15.79 -6.66 12.77
N ARG A 221 15.10 -5.87 13.61
CA ARG A 221 15.67 -4.72 14.35
C ARG A 221 15.04 -4.61 15.73
N SER A 222 15.87 -4.41 16.74
CA SER A 222 15.48 -4.14 18.14
C SER A 222 14.81 -2.77 18.32
N ASN A 223 15.13 -1.81 17.45
CA ASN A 223 14.60 -0.43 17.50
C ASN A 223 13.26 -0.23 16.76
N ASP A 224 12.65 -1.27 16.19
CA ASP A 224 11.30 -1.17 15.60
C ASP A 224 10.24 -1.47 16.64
N VAL A 225 9.93 -0.46 17.48
CA VAL A 225 8.96 -0.58 18.58
C VAL A 225 7.58 -0.96 18.07
N LYS A 226 7.18 -0.46 16.89
CA LYS A 226 5.89 -0.77 16.26
C LYS A 226 5.84 -2.20 15.71
N GLY A 227 6.91 -2.67 15.08
CA GLY A 227 7.04 -4.06 14.63
C GLY A 227 7.03 -5.04 15.81
N LEU A 228 7.78 -4.72 16.88
CA LEU A 228 7.81 -5.51 18.12
C LEU A 228 6.43 -5.59 18.80
N ARG A 229 5.68 -4.47 18.81
CA ARG A 229 4.29 -4.43 19.29
C ARG A 229 3.36 -5.32 18.48
N GLN A 230 3.39 -5.21 17.14
CA GLN A 230 2.56 -6.02 16.23
C GLN A 230 2.86 -7.52 16.35
N PHE A 231 4.14 -7.88 16.49
CA PHE A 231 4.58 -9.25 16.76
C PHE A 231 4.01 -9.78 18.07
N PHE A 232 4.11 -9.01 19.16
CA PHE A 232 3.58 -9.41 20.46
C PHE A 232 2.05 -9.59 20.44
N ASP A 233 1.32 -8.61 19.90
CA ASP A 233 -0.15 -8.67 19.84
C ASP A 233 -0.64 -9.82 18.94
N MET A 234 0.09 -10.17 17.86
CA MET A 234 -0.18 -11.35 17.04
C MET A 234 -0.04 -12.65 17.84
N CYS A 235 1.11 -12.87 18.48
CA CYS A 235 1.38 -14.06 19.29
C CYS A 235 0.35 -14.22 20.41
N GLN A 236 0.09 -13.13 21.15
CA GLN A 236 -0.89 -13.11 22.24
C GLN A 236 -2.32 -13.40 21.75
N THR A 237 -2.68 -12.98 20.54
CA THR A 237 -4.00 -13.25 19.93
C THR A 237 -4.17 -14.72 19.60
N GLN A 238 -3.19 -15.35 18.96
CA GLN A 238 -3.29 -16.78 18.61
C GLN A 238 -3.28 -17.67 19.87
N ILE A 239 -2.47 -17.34 20.88
CA ILE A 239 -2.42 -18.08 22.16
C ILE A 239 -3.79 -18.03 22.86
N ARG A 240 -4.41 -16.85 23.00
CA ARG A 240 -5.76 -16.72 23.59
C ARG A 240 -6.82 -17.50 22.79
N SER A 241 -6.69 -17.57 21.47
CA SER A 241 -7.59 -18.38 20.64
C SER A 241 -7.42 -19.88 20.93
N LEU A 242 -6.20 -20.38 21.06
CA LEU A 242 -5.92 -21.79 21.43
C LEU A 242 -6.45 -22.14 22.83
N GLU A 243 -6.24 -21.27 23.82
CA GLU A 243 -6.79 -21.42 25.18
C GLU A 243 -8.33 -21.48 25.15
N SER A 244 -8.98 -20.60 24.37
CA SER A 244 -10.44 -20.58 24.22
C SER A 244 -11.03 -21.82 23.56
N LEU A 245 -10.21 -22.57 22.81
CA LEU A 245 -10.57 -23.84 22.17
C LEU A 245 -10.37 -25.05 23.11
N GLY A 246 -9.85 -24.83 24.32
CA GLY A 246 -9.57 -25.87 25.31
C GLY A 246 -8.20 -26.54 25.18
N VAL A 247 -7.28 -25.96 24.40
CA VAL A 247 -5.90 -26.46 24.31
C VAL A 247 -5.15 -26.02 25.57
N ALA A 248 -4.67 -26.97 26.36
CA ALA A 248 -3.91 -26.68 27.58
C ALA A 248 -2.63 -25.90 27.26
N PHE A 249 -2.38 -24.78 27.95
CA PHE A 249 -1.22 -23.91 27.72
C PHE A 249 0.11 -24.68 27.68
N GLU A 250 0.28 -25.66 28.58
CA GLU A 250 1.52 -26.43 28.67
C GLU A 250 1.74 -27.43 27.53
N SER A 251 0.73 -27.72 26.71
CA SER A 251 0.90 -28.56 25.51
C SER A 251 1.66 -27.86 24.38
N PHE A 252 1.68 -26.52 24.38
CA PHE A 252 2.38 -25.71 23.38
C PHE A 252 3.42 -24.74 23.96
N SER A 253 3.38 -24.42 25.26
CA SER A 253 4.28 -23.46 25.90
C SER A 253 5.77 -23.83 25.69
N ALA A 254 6.10 -25.11 25.84
CA ALA A 254 7.45 -25.64 25.68
C ALA A 254 7.99 -25.55 24.24
N LEU A 255 7.13 -25.65 23.22
CA LEU A 255 7.53 -25.55 21.80
C LEU A 255 7.62 -24.08 21.36
N LEU A 256 6.63 -23.25 21.74
CA LEU A 256 6.55 -21.87 21.28
C LEU A 256 7.61 -20.97 21.92
N CYS A 257 8.04 -21.24 23.15
CA CYS A 257 9.06 -20.44 23.82
C CYS A 257 10.39 -20.33 23.03
N PRO A 258 11.08 -21.43 22.64
CA PRO A 258 12.29 -21.35 21.83
C PRO A 258 12.05 -20.81 20.40
N LEU A 259 10.87 -21.05 19.81
CA LEU A 259 10.52 -20.50 18.49
C LEU A 259 10.36 -18.98 18.52
N ILE A 260 9.68 -18.44 19.53
CA ILE A 260 9.54 -17.00 19.73
C ILE A 260 10.90 -16.37 19.99
N LEU A 261 11.76 -17.00 20.80
CA LEU A 261 13.14 -16.54 21.03
C LEU A 261 13.95 -16.45 19.72
N ASN A 262 13.84 -17.45 18.83
CA ASN A 262 14.50 -17.43 17.52
C ASN A 262 13.95 -16.35 16.56
N CYS A 263 12.73 -15.86 16.81
CA CYS A 263 12.13 -14.75 16.06
C CYS A 263 12.49 -13.36 16.60
N LEU A 264 13.18 -13.27 17.75
CA LEU A 264 13.59 -12.00 18.37
C LEU A 264 15.04 -11.60 17.99
N PRO A 265 15.36 -10.29 17.95
CA PRO A 265 16.73 -9.81 17.84
C PRO A 265 17.58 -10.25 19.03
N TYR A 266 18.88 -10.49 18.78
CA TYR A 266 19.83 -10.95 19.80
C TYR A 266 19.84 -10.08 21.07
N ASP A 267 19.75 -8.75 20.95
CA ASP A 267 19.76 -7.82 22.09
C ASP A 267 18.62 -8.11 23.08
N LEU A 268 17.40 -8.34 22.55
CA LEU A 268 16.20 -8.66 23.34
C LEU A 268 16.29 -10.04 23.98
N VAL A 269 16.88 -11.02 23.27
CA VAL A 269 17.15 -12.35 23.81
C VAL A 269 18.20 -12.27 24.93
N LEU A 270 19.23 -11.44 24.78
CA LEU A 270 20.27 -11.23 25.79
C LEU A 270 19.70 -10.51 27.04
N GLU A 271 18.82 -9.52 26.87
CA GLU A 271 18.11 -8.86 27.97
C GLU A 271 17.21 -9.84 28.73
N PHE A 272 16.43 -10.67 28.03
CA PHE A 272 15.60 -11.70 28.64
C PHE A 272 16.41 -12.74 29.44
N ASN A 273 17.56 -13.17 28.91
CA ASN A 273 18.48 -14.09 29.58
C ASN A 273 19.24 -13.45 30.76
N LYS A 274 19.29 -12.11 30.87
CA LYS A 274 19.80 -11.41 32.06
C LYS A 274 18.75 -11.28 33.17
N GLU A 275 17.46 -11.21 32.82
CA GLU A 275 16.35 -11.16 33.78
C GLU A 275 15.87 -12.56 34.23
N THR A 276 16.37 -13.64 33.63
CA THR A 276 15.99 -15.02 33.94
C THR A 276 17.18 -15.81 34.49
N ASP A 277 17.02 -16.51 35.62
CA ASP A 277 18.07 -17.30 36.29
C ASP A 277 18.52 -18.58 35.53
N GLY A 278 18.28 -18.67 34.22
CA GLY A 278 18.62 -19.81 33.35
C GLY A 278 17.88 -21.13 33.63
N SER A 279 17.10 -21.22 34.71
CA SER A 279 16.57 -22.48 35.25
C SER A 279 15.28 -22.98 34.61
N GLU A 280 14.46 -22.12 33.98
CA GLU A 280 13.22 -22.55 33.34
C GLU A 280 12.65 -21.54 32.32
N TYR A 281 12.68 -21.89 31.02
CA TYR A 281 12.17 -21.06 29.91
C TYR A 281 10.65 -21.14 29.74
N LYS A 282 9.90 -20.49 30.63
CA LYS A 282 8.42 -20.43 30.54
C LYS A 282 7.92 -19.35 29.58
N LEU A 283 7.00 -19.72 28.69
CA LEU A 283 6.38 -18.82 27.71
C LEU A 283 5.69 -17.61 28.39
N ASP A 284 5.02 -17.81 29.51
CA ASP A 284 4.40 -16.73 30.30
C ASP A 284 5.43 -15.69 30.80
N LYS A 285 6.62 -16.13 31.25
CA LYS A 285 7.72 -15.22 31.63
C LYS A 285 8.21 -14.41 30.42
N LEU A 286 8.38 -15.07 29.27
CA LEU A 286 8.80 -14.42 28.02
C LEU A 286 7.79 -13.37 27.53
N LEU A 287 6.48 -13.67 27.57
CA LEU A 287 5.44 -12.71 27.20
C LEU A 287 5.38 -11.52 28.16
N LYS A 288 5.53 -11.75 29.47
CA LYS A 288 5.61 -10.69 30.48
C LYS A 288 6.83 -9.78 30.28
N PHE A 289 8.00 -10.38 30.01
CA PHE A 289 9.22 -9.64 29.65
C PHE A 289 9.01 -8.79 28.40
N LEU A 290 8.52 -9.38 27.29
CA LEU A 290 8.29 -8.66 26.04
C LEU A 290 7.34 -7.47 26.22
N ASN A 291 6.22 -7.65 26.92
CA ASN A 291 5.27 -6.56 27.18
C ASN A 291 5.87 -5.46 28.07
N LYS A 292 6.68 -5.81 29.08
CA LYS A 292 7.43 -4.86 29.92
C LYS A 292 8.41 -4.03 29.10
N GLU A 293 9.16 -4.68 28.23
CA GLU A 293 10.20 -4.06 27.39
C GLU A 293 9.62 -3.20 26.27
N ILE A 294 8.57 -3.67 25.58
CA ILE A 294 7.77 -2.86 24.64
C ILE A 294 7.26 -1.60 25.34
N SER A 295 6.62 -1.76 26.51
CA SER A 295 6.07 -0.64 27.26
C SER A 295 7.15 0.35 27.72
N ALA A 296 8.40 -0.10 27.94
CA ALA A 296 9.53 0.76 28.27
C ALA A 296 10.04 1.53 27.05
N ARG A 297 10.15 0.87 25.89
CA ARG A 297 10.54 1.50 24.61
C ARG A 297 9.50 2.50 24.11
N GLU A 298 8.21 2.18 24.20
CA GLU A 298 7.11 3.11 23.87
C GLU A 298 7.15 4.37 24.76
N ARG A 299 7.47 4.22 26.06
CA ARG A 299 7.71 5.35 26.98
C ARG A 299 8.96 6.15 26.58
N ALA A 300 10.07 5.48 26.26
CA ALA A 300 11.30 6.14 25.84
C ALA A 300 11.12 6.94 24.53
N GLU A 301 10.48 6.38 23.50
CA GLU A 301 10.13 7.09 22.26
C GLU A 301 9.27 8.32 22.56
N SER A 302 8.27 8.18 23.44
CA SER A 302 7.39 9.28 23.85
C SER A 302 8.16 10.40 24.57
N SER A 303 9.10 10.06 25.46
CA SER A 303 9.94 11.03 26.18
C SER A 303 10.96 11.73 25.26
N PHE A 304 11.61 11.01 24.35
CA PHE A 304 12.55 11.61 23.39
C PHE A 304 11.82 12.49 22.36
N SER A 305 10.62 12.11 21.92
CA SER A 305 9.82 12.92 21.00
C SER A 305 9.24 14.20 21.64
N ALA A 306 9.26 14.33 22.97
CA ALA A 306 8.81 15.54 23.66
C ALA A 306 9.85 16.67 23.69
N HIS A 307 11.15 16.34 23.58
CA HIS A 307 12.23 17.32 23.75
C HIS A 307 12.60 18.14 22.50
N ILE A 308 11.96 17.88 21.35
CA ILE A 308 12.21 18.61 20.10
C ILE A 308 10.91 19.20 19.56
N SER A 309 10.68 20.48 19.87
CA SER A 309 9.75 21.35 19.14
C SER A 309 10.25 22.80 19.13
N PRO A 310 9.92 23.59 18.10
CA PRO A 310 11.01 24.29 17.40
C PRO A 310 10.93 25.83 17.48
N HIS A 311 12.08 26.48 17.73
CA HIS A 311 12.22 27.93 17.57
C HIS A 311 13.48 28.37 16.80
N GLN A 312 13.26 28.63 15.51
CA GLN A 312 13.84 29.70 14.67
C GLN A 312 15.37 29.90 14.59
N ASN A 313 15.93 29.39 13.48
CA ASN A 313 16.77 30.12 12.50
C ASN A 313 17.96 30.98 13.00
N LYS A 314 19.18 30.55 12.63
CA LYS A 314 19.85 31.03 11.40
C LYS A 314 21.14 30.24 11.08
N ASN A 315 21.37 30.06 9.78
CA ASN A 315 22.65 29.88 9.07
C ASN A 315 23.58 28.70 9.44
N SER A 316 23.73 27.80 8.46
CA SER A 316 24.91 26.95 8.19
C SER A 316 26.18 27.77 7.86
N PRO A 317 27.41 27.19 7.74
CA PRO A 317 27.82 25.78 7.81
C PRO A 317 29.08 25.54 8.71
N GLU A 318 29.82 24.44 8.44
CA GLU A 318 31.18 24.08 8.90
C GLU A 318 31.30 23.39 10.28
N ARG A 319 31.80 22.14 10.34
CA ARG A 319 33.21 21.66 10.22
C ARG A 319 34.08 22.12 11.39
N SER A 320 34.14 21.29 12.43
CA SER A 320 35.20 21.32 13.44
C SER A 320 36.44 20.56 12.94
N SER A 321 37.36 21.27 12.30
CA SER A 321 38.76 20.84 12.15
C SER A 321 39.65 21.77 12.98
N LEU A 322 40.61 21.19 13.71
CA LEU A 322 41.52 21.88 14.63
C LEU A 322 42.48 22.88 13.91
N PRO A 323 43.05 23.85 14.64
CA PRO A 323 43.50 25.12 14.06
C PRO A 323 44.98 25.16 13.64
N LYS A 324 45.30 25.99 12.62
CA LYS A 324 46.65 26.57 12.41
C LYS A 324 46.62 28.00 11.82
N ASN A 325 47.09 28.95 12.64
CA ASN A 325 48.00 30.07 12.35
C ASN A 325 47.80 31.03 11.13
N LEU A 326 47.47 32.28 11.48
CA LEU A 326 48.28 33.52 11.31
C LEU A 326 48.85 33.97 9.94
N TYR A 327 48.80 35.30 9.75
CA TYR A 327 49.25 36.22 8.67
C TYR A 327 48.16 36.57 7.63
N ARG A 328 47.63 37.82 7.55
CA ARG A 328 48.21 39.11 7.07
C ARG A 328 48.34 39.09 5.51
N ASP A 329 47.88 40.06 4.70
CA ASP A 329 47.58 41.49 4.89
C ASP A 329 46.40 42.00 4.00
N SER A 330 46.14 43.31 4.08
CA SER A 330 45.22 44.21 3.37
C SER A 330 45.07 44.05 1.84
N SER A 331 43.87 44.33 1.30
CA SER A 331 43.54 45.65 0.70
C SER A 331 42.19 45.70 -0.09
N ARG A 332 41.77 46.91 -0.47
CA ARG A 332 40.45 47.31 -1.01
C ARG A 332 40.25 46.97 -2.50
N VAL A 333 38.99 46.92 -2.96
CA VAL A 333 38.35 47.97 -3.82
C VAL A 333 36.87 47.63 -4.11
N LYS A 334 36.00 48.64 -4.15
CA LYS A 334 34.61 48.57 -4.66
C LYS A 334 34.57 49.10 -6.10
N PHE A 335 33.68 48.58 -6.94
CA PHE A 335 33.07 49.37 -8.02
C PHE A 335 31.58 49.04 -8.19
N ASP A 336 30.85 49.97 -8.81
CA ASP A 336 29.40 50.14 -8.69
C ASP A 336 28.77 50.53 -10.06
N THR A 337 27.45 50.44 -10.17
CA THR A 337 26.61 50.81 -11.33
C THR A 337 26.70 49.84 -12.54
N ARG A 338 25.72 49.76 -13.47
CA ARG A 338 24.62 50.69 -13.81
C ARG A 338 23.43 49.96 -14.47
N LYS A 339 22.23 50.55 -14.42
CA LYS A 339 21.01 50.08 -15.14
C LYS A 339 21.00 50.56 -16.61
N HIS A 340 20.29 49.87 -17.50
CA HIS A 340 19.57 50.55 -18.59
C HIS A 340 18.31 49.80 -19.08
N SER A 341 17.47 50.58 -19.75
CA SER A 341 16.32 50.18 -20.58
C SER A 341 16.13 51.31 -21.62
N LEU A 342 15.17 51.32 -22.55
CA LEU A 342 13.96 50.51 -22.77
C LEU A 342 13.59 50.70 -24.26
N ASN A 343 13.07 49.70 -25.00
CA ASN A 343 12.06 50.00 -26.03
C ASN A 343 11.21 48.83 -26.54
N LYS A 344 10.11 49.16 -27.23
CA LYS A 344 8.87 48.38 -27.39
C LYS A 344 8.36 48.33 -28.85
N ASN A 345 7.76 47.18 -29.22
CA ASN A 345 6.45 47.00 -29.93
C ASN A 345 6.26 47.71 -31.30
N PRO A 346 5.08 47.68 -32.00
CA PRO A 346 3.79 46.96 -31.82
C PRO A 346 3.41 46.09 -33.06
N SER A 347 2.21 45.56 -33.33
CA SER A 347 0.81 45.66 -32.81
C SER A 347 0.11 44.28 -33.02
N THR A 348 -1.01 43.90 -32.38
CA THR A 348 -2.39 44.44 -32.52
C THR A 348 -3.22 44.37 -31.21
N ILE A 349 -4.42 44.95 -31.21
CA ILE A 349 -5.16 45.48 -30.03
C ILE A 349 -6.26 44.51 -29.54
N PRO A 350 -6.53 44.41 -28.21
CA PRO A 350 -7.64 43.61 -27.65
C PRO A 350 -8.98 44.36 -27.62
N THR A 351 -10.09 43.65 -27.86
CA THR A 351 -11.46 44.20 -27.85
C THR A 351 -12.07 44.26 -26.45
N ALA A 352 -12.87 45.30 -26.18
CA ALA A 352 -13.35 45.68 -24.85
C ALA A 352 -14.53 44.85 -24.28
N ALA A 353 -14.61 43.55 -24.57
CA ALA A 353 -15.75 42.69 -24.16
C ALA A 353 -15.60 42.05 -22.75
N ASN A 354 -14.42 42.08 -22.14
CA ASN A 354 -14.11 41.30 -20.93
C ASN A 354 -14.08 42.10 -19.61
N PHE A 355 -14.61 43.33 -19.56
CA PHE A 355 -14.42 44.23 -18.40
C PHE A 355 -15.68 44.63 -17.63
N ILE A 356 -16.88 44.19 -18.03
CA ILE A 356 -18.13 44.49 -17.32
C ILE A 356 -19.01 43.24 -17.22
N ALA A 357 -18.80 42.47 -16.15
CA ALA A 357 -19.78 41.54 -15.60
C ALA A 357 -19.52 41.36 -14.09
N THR A 358 -20.42 41.93 -13.28
CA THR A 358 -20.70 41.61 -11.86
C THR A 358 -19.52 41.52 -10.88
N LEU A 359 -19.23 42.66 -10.26
CA LEU A 359 -19.06 42.72 -8.81
C LEU A 359 -20.43 42.43 -8.15
N GLU A 360 -20.63 41.23 -7.62
CA GLU A 360 -21.69 40.95 -6.64
C GLU A 360 -21.15 40.00 -5.57
N GLU A 361 -21.59 40.18 -4.32
CA GLU A 361 -21.11 39.42 -3.17
C GLU A 361 -21.83 38.06 -3.09
N GLY A 362 -21.12 36.99 -3.45
CA GLY A 362 -21.60 35.62 -3.34
C GLY A 362 -20.46 34.61 -3.50
N GLU A 363 -20.57 33.44 -2.87
CA GLU A 363 -19.55 32.38 -2.90
C GLU A 363 -19.46 31.74 -4.30
N GLY A 364 -18.67 32.34 -5.19
CA GLY A 364 -18.44 31.89 -6.57
C GLY A 364 -17.04 31.31 -6.78
N ASN A 365 -16.96 30.06 -7.25
CA ASN A 365 -15.71 29.31 -7.46
C ASN A 365 -14.65 30.06 -8.30
N GLU A 366 -13.46 30.29 -7.72
CA GLU A 366 -12.28 30.73 -8.49
C GLU A 366 -11.85 29.67 -9.51
N LEU A 367 -11.87 30.01 -10.80
CA LEU A 367 -11.44 29.12 -11.89
C LEU A 367 -9.96 28.72 -11.72
N CYS A 368 -9.69 27.41 -11.71
CA CYS A 368 -8.34 26.87 -11.55
C CYS A 368 -7.38 27.39 -12.64
N LEU A 369 -6.24 27.98 -12.24
CA LEU A 369 -5.31 28.58 -13.19
C LEU A 369 -4.64 27.57 -14.13
N PHE A 370 -4.64 26.28 -13.81
CA PHE A 370 -4.00 25.24 -14.64
C PHE A 370 -4.94 24.58 -15.66
N CYS A 371 -6.23 24.40 -15.34
CA CYS A 371 -7.19 23.70 -16.21
C CYS A 371 -8.48 24.48 -16.52
N GLY A 372 -8.67 25.67 -15.94
CA GLY A 372 -9.84 26.53 -16.18
C GLY A 372 -11.14 26.04 -15.56
N GLN A 373 -11.13 24.99 -14.73
CA GLN A 373 -12.32 24.44 -14.10
C GLN A 373 -12.62 25.11 -12.74
N PRO A 374 -13.90 25.37 -12.40
CA PRO A 374 -14.29 25.92 -11.10
C PRO A 374 -14.27 24.89 -9.95
N SER A 375 -14.17 23.59 -10.25
CA SER A 375 -14.41 22.51 -9.28
C SER A 375 -13.38 22.37 -8.14
N HIS A 376 -12.26 23.08 -8.19
CA HIS A 376 -11.18 22.94 -7.21
C HIS A 376 -10.23 24.14 -7.19
N PRO A 377 -9.61 24.45 -6.02
CA PRO A 377 -8.58 25.48 -5.95
C PRO A 377 -7.33 25.08 -6.76
N THR A 378 -6.69 26.08 -7.39
CA THR A 378 -5.46 25.93 -8.19
C THR A 378 -4.34 25.12 -7.50
N SER A 379 -4.28 25.14 -6.16
CA SER A 379 -3.31 24.39 -5.35
C SER A 379 -3.51 22.87 -5.35
N ARG A 380 -4.70 22.37 -5.73
CA ARG A 380 -5.07 20.94 -5.75
C ARG A 380 -5.36 20.38 -7.16
N CYS A 381 -4.92 21.07 -8.20
CA CYS A 381 -5.21 20.66 -9.58
C CYS A 381 -4.49 19.37 -9.99
N VAL A 382 -5.23 18.27 -10.17
CA VAL A 382 -4.70 16.98 -10.65
C VAL A 382 -4.04 17.12 -12.02
N LEU A 383 -4.66 17.84 -12.96
CA LEU A 383 -4.11 18.09 -14.31
C LEU A 383 -2.81 18.89 -14.30
N ALA A 384 -2.52 19.65 -13.25
CA ALA A 384 -1.23 20.32 -13.11
C ALA A 384 -0.15 19.39 -12.56
N ARG A 385 -0.50 18.39 -11.71
CA ARG A 385 0.46 17.35 -11.27
C ARG A 385 1.02 16.56 -12.47
N GLY A 386 0.23 16.34 -13.52
CA GLY A 386 0.68 15.75 -14.78
C GLY A 386 1.61 16.62 -15.65
N LYS A 387 1.80 17.91 -15.32
CA LYS A 387 2.72 18.82 -16.04
C LYS A 387 4.06 18.92 -15.32
N SER A 388 5.14 19.20 -16.05
CA SER A 388 6.46 19.44 -15.46
C SER A 388 6.49 20.70 -14.58
N LEU A 389 7.39 20.79 -13.61
CA LEU A 389 7.55 21.98 -12.76
C LEU A 389 7.83 23.25 -13.59
N ARG A 390 8.50 23.11 -14.75
CA ARG A 390 8.77 24.21 -15.68
C ARG A 390 7.48 24.72 -16.31
N GLU A 391 6.68 23.84 -16.92
CA GLU A 391 5.37 24.20 -17.47
C GLU A 391 4.42 24.79 -16.41
N ARG A 392 4.39 24.22 -15.19
CA ARG A 392 3.60 24.77 -14.08
C ARG A 392 3.99 26.23 -13.78
N LYS A 393 5.29 26.54 -13.78
CA LYS A 393 5.79 27.91 -13.60
C LYS A 393 5.47 28.79 -14.80
N ASP A 394 5.66 28.30 -16.02
CA ASP A 394 5.41 29.06 -17.25
C ASP A 394 3.91 29.41 -17.41
N ILE A 395 3.00 28.52 -17.01
CA ILE A 395 1.55 28.81 -16.95
C ILE A 395 1.26 29.93 -15.95
N LEU A 396 1.85 29.88 -14.75
CA LEU A 396 1.66 30.93 -13.74
C LEU A 396 2.28 32.27 -14.17
N MET A 397 3.43 32.27 -14.86
CA MET A 397 4.02 33.48 -15.44
C MET A 397 3.14 34.07 -16.53
N LYS A 398 2.67 33.25 -17.50
CA LYS A 398 1.74 33.68 -18.56
C LYS A 398 0.44 34.25 -18.02
N LYS A 399 -0.05 33.74 -16.87
CA LYS A 399 -1.28 34.22 -16.20
C LYS A 399 -1.05 35.33 -15.16
N GLY A 400 0.19 35.83 -14.98
CA GLY A 400 0.47 36.90 -14.00
C GLY A 400 0.15 36.51 -12.56
N ALA A 401 0.34 35.24 -12.21
CA ALA A 401 -0.02 34.69 -10.90
C ALA A 401 1.16 34.60 -9.93
N CYS A 402 0.92 34.97 -8.68
CA CYS A 402 1.94 34.92 -7.63
C CYS A 402 2.21 33.47 -7.20
N PHE A 403 3.47 33.01 -7.32
CA PHE A 403 3.89 31.64 -6.98
C PHE A 403 3.67 31.23 -5.51
N ARG A 404 3.33 32.17 -4.62
CA ARG A 404 3.10 31.90 -3.18
C ARG A 404 1.64 31.82 -2.75
N CYS A 405 0.71 32.44 -3.48
CA CYS A 405 -0.73 32.34 -3.19
C CYS A 405 -1.55 31.75 -4.33
N LEU A 406 -0.93 31.51 -5.50
CA LEU A 406 -1.56 31.00 -6.72
C LEU A 406 -2.76 31.81 -7.21
N LYS A 407 -2.79 33.11 -6.89
CA LYS A 407 -3.79 34.07 -7.40
C LYS A 407 -3.16 35.04 -8.41
N VAL A 408 -3.91 35.34 -9.47
CA VAL A 408 -3.59 36.43 -10.41
C VAL A 408 -3.59 37.73 -9.63
N SER A 409 -2.46 38.45 -9.59
CA SER A 409 -2.31 39.59 -8.70
C SER A 409 -1.15 40.51 -9.09
N ARG A 410 -1.27 41.80 -8.76
CA ARG A 410 -0.26 42.84 -9.10
C ARG A 410 0.97 42.85 -8.16
N HIS A 411 1.28 41.76 -7.48
CA HIS A 411 2.41 41.70 -6.53
C HIS A 411 3.36 40.53 -6.82
N LEU A 412 4.66 40.75 -6.59
CA LEU A 412 5.67 39.70 -6.74
C LEU A 412 5.64 38.74 -5.54
N SER A 413 6.11 37.51 -5.72
CA SER A 413 6.16 36.52 -4.62
C SER A 413 7.04 36.95 -3.43
N ARG A 414 7.94 37.93 -3.60
CA ARG A 414 8.69 38.53 -2.49
C ARG A 414 7.78 39.35 -1.57
N ASP A 415 6.86 40.10 -2.15
CA ASP A 415 5.99 41.07 -1.46
C ASP A 415 4.64 40.45 -1.00
N CYS A 416 4.44 39.17 -1.30
CA CYS A 416 3.24 38.42 -0.91
C CYS A 416 3.15 38.30 0.63
N LYS A 417 2.10 38.89 1.21
CA LYS A 417 1.82 38.84 2.66
C LYS A 417 1.21 37.52 3.14
N VAL A 418 0.81 36.63 2.24
CA VAL A 418 0.22 35.32 2.58
C VAL A 418 1.25 34.43 3.27
N LYS A 419 0.97 34.04 4.52
CA LYS A 419 1.75 33.04 5.25
C LYS A 419 1.45 31.67 4.67
N LEU A 420 2.48 31.03 4.11
CA LEU A 420 2.39 29.67 3.61
C LEU A 420 3.15 28.73 4.54
N ASN A 421 2.56 27.58 4.86
CA ASN A 421 3.25 26.51 5.56
C ASN A 421 4.45 26.00 4.73
N PRO A 422 5.51 25.48 5.37
CA PRO A 422 6.57 24.74 4.67
C PRO A 422 5.98 23.55 3.89
N CYS A 423 6.43 23.35 2.65
CA CYS A 423 6.04 22.19 1.86
C CYS A 423 6.51 20.90 2.56
N SER A 424 5.59 19.95 2.72
CA SER A 424 5.80 18.65 3.39
C SER A 424 6.90 17.80 2.75
N LEU A 425 7.25 18.07 1.48
CA LEU A 425 8.18 17.28 0.68
C LEU A 425 9.60 17.87 0.62
N CYS A 426 9.82 19.11 1.09
CA CYS A 426 11.14 19.77 0.97
C CYS A 426 11.44 20.90 1.98
N GLY A 427 10.51 21.23 2.87
CA GLY A 427 10.66 22.29 3.87
C GLY A 427 10.64 23.73 3.34
N LYS A 428 10.54 23.96 2.02
CA LYS A 428 10.54 25.31 1.42
C LYS A 428 9.13 25.90 1.31
N ARG A 429 9.02 27.23 1.28
CA ARG A 429 7.75 27.97 1.26
C ARG A 429 7.16 28.11 -0.16
N HIS A 430 6.61 27.03 -0.69
CA HIS A 430 5.77 27.00 -1.90
C HIS A 430 4.66 25.97 -1.75
N HIS A 431 3.57 26.09 -2.51
CA HIS A 431 2.55 25.04 -2.55
C HIS A 431 3.15 23.72 -3.05
N ASP A 432 2.62 22.58 -2.60
CA ASP A 432 3.14 21.25 -2.98
C ASP A 432 3.15 21.06 -4.50
N ILE A 433 2.15 21.60 -5.21
CA ILE A 433 2.06 21.58 -6.68
C ILE A 433 3.22 22.29 -7.39
N LEU A 434 3.98 23.14 -6.68
CA LEU A 434 5.21 23.79 -7.16
C LEU A 434 6.49 23.23 -6.50
N CYS A 435 6.38 22.13 -5.76
CA CYS A 435 7.52 21.43 -5.21
C CYS A 435 8.22 20.58 -6.27
N PHE A 436 9.54 20.61 -6.28
CA PHE A 436 10.37 19.73 -7.11
C PHE A 436 10.16 18.24 -6.75
N PHE A 437 9.95 17.94 -5.47
CA PHE A 437 9.70 16.59 -4.96
C PHE A 437 8.23 16.15 -5.06
N SER A 438 7.33 16.99 -5.60
CA SER A 438 5.89 16.69 -5.75
C SER A 438 5.59 15.44 -6.58
N ASN A 439 6.51 15.03 -7.43
CA ASN A 439 6.31 13.90 -8.33
C ASN A 439 6.67 12.54 -7.67
N TYR A 440 7.15 12.53 -6.42
CA TYR A 440 7.46 11.32 -5.64
C TYR A 440 6.38 10.94 -4.60
N SER A 441 5.30 11.72 -4.49
CA SER A 441 4.22 11.47 -3.52
C SER A 441 2.84 11.49 -4.17
N SER A 442 2.57 10.42 -4.92
CA SER A 442 1.23 10.03 -5.35
C SER A 442 1.05 8.52 -5.26
N LYS A 443 1.05 8.00 -4.02
CA LYS A 443 0.23 6.83 -3.70
C LYS A 443 -1.16 7.34 -3.34
N GLU A 444 -2.10 7.26 -4.27
CA GLU A 444 -3.53 7.36 -3.96
C GLU A 444 -4.10 5.93 -3.91
N ASN A 445 -4.92 5.65 -2.89
CA ASN A 445 -5.57 4.36 -2.72
C ASN A 445 -6.58 4.14 -3.85
N ASN A 446 -6.43 3.07 -4.66
CA ASN A 446 -7.54 2.47 -5.42
C ASN A 446 -7.11 1.13 -6.06
N GLU A 447 -7.39 0.03 -5.37
CA GLU A 447 -7.51 -1.33 -5.92
C GLU A 447 -8.71 -1.97 -5.17
N LYS A 448 -9.75 -2.56 -5.78
CA LYS A 448 -9.93 -3.04 -7.16
C LYS A 448 -8.77 -3.85 -7.68
N ILE A 449 -8.68 -5.08 -7.14
CA ILE A 449 -7.94 -6.18 -7.73
C ILE A 449 -8.52 -6.42 -9.14
N VAL A 450 -7.78 -5.97 -10.16
CA VAL A 450 -7.84 -6.53 -11.50
C VAL A 450 -6.67 -7.50 -11.58
N THR A 451 -6.95 -8.75 -11.92
CA THR A 451 -5.92 -9.76 -12.15
C THR A 451 -5.43 -9.62 -13.59
N ASP A 452 -4.36 -8.88 -13.81
CA ASP A 452 -3.65 -8.88 -15.09
C ASP A 452 -2.56 -9.97 -15.08
N GLU A 453 -2.58 -10.82 -16.10
CA GLU A 453 -1.67 -11.96 -16.28
C GLU A 453 -0.33 -11.51 -16.93
N ASP A 454 0.33 -10.51 -16.33
CA ASP A 454 1.57 -9.91 -16.86
C ASP A 454 2.74 -10.93 -16.91
N THR A 455 3.06 -11.44 -18.10
CA THR A 455 4.23 -12.29 -18.38
C THR A 455 5.55 -11.50 -18.32
N THR A 456 6.13 -11.37 -17.13
CA THR A 456 7.50 -10.86 -16.98
C THR A 456 8.53 -11.91 -17.38
N LEU A 457 9.45 -11.57 -18.28
CA LEU A 457 10.50 -12.48 -18.74
C LEU A 457 11.57 -12.78 -17.67
N SER A 458 11.74 -11.94 -16.64
CA SER A 458 12.80 -12.10 -15.63
C SER A 458 12.44 -11.61 -14.22
N ASN A 459 13.03 -12.29 -13.23
CA ASN A 459 12.76 -12.04 -11.81
C ASN A 459 13.49 -10.85 -11.21
N SER A 460 12.85 -10.30 -10.18
CA SER A 460 13.41 -9.30 -9.28
C SER A 460 14.70 -9.73 -8.58
N SER A 461 15.83 -9.28 -9.11
CA SER A 461 16.97 -8.93 -8.27
C SER A 461 16.61 -7.71 -7.41
N ARG A 462 16.38 -7.94 -6.11
CA ARG A 462 16.40 -6.88 -5.09
C ARG A 462 17.75 -6.80 -4.37
N SER A 463 18.71 -7.65 -4.73
CA SER A 463 20.06 -7.64 -4.17
C SER A 463 20.85 -6.49 -4.81
N LYS A 464 21.23 -5.51 -3.98
CA LYS A 464 22.19 -4.47 -4.37
C LYS A 464 23.63 -5.00 -4.50
N GLU A 465 23.81 -6.32 -4.44
CA GLU A 465 25.12 -6.98 -4.45
C GLU A 465 25.71 -7.15 -5.86
N VAL A 466 24.90 -7.19 -6.91
CA VAL A 466 25.39 -7.45 -8.28
C VAL A 466 24.88 -6.39 -9.24
N LEU A 467 25.80 -5.76 -9.97
CA LEU A 467 25.50 -4.85 -11.07
C LEU A 467 25.31 -5.66 -12.35
N LEU A 468 24.22 -5.37 -13.06
CA LEU A 468 23.91 -5.89 -14.39
C LEU A 468 24.22 -4.83 -15.45
N GLN A 469 24.55 -5.27 -16.66
CA GLN A 469 24.87 -4.38 -17.77
C GLN A 469 23.65 -3.60 -18.24
N THR A 470 23.40 -2.45 -17.60
CA THR A 470 22.32 -1.52 -17.93
C THR A 470 22.87 -0.22 -18.50
N LEU A 471 22.14 0.34 -19.46
CA LEU A 471 22.48 1.60 -20.13
C LEU A 471 21.21 2.34 -20.58
N VAL A 472 21.32 3.63 -20.87
CA VAL A 472 20.25 4.43 -21.50
C VAL A 472 20.56 4.63 -22.98
N VAL A 473 19.59 4.36 -23.85
CA VAL A 473 19.64 4.64 -25.31
C VAL A 473 18.58 5.67 -25.68
N CYS A 474 18.75 6.29 -26.84
CA CYS A 474 17.72 7.04 -27.53
C CYS A 474 17.12 6.17 -28.65
N ILE A 475 15.81 5.85 -28.57
CA ILE A 475 15.05 5.31 -29.71
C ILE A 475 14.58 6.48 -30.57
N LYS A 476 14.86 6.42 -31.88
CA LYS A 476 14.35 7.39 -32.86
C LYS A 476 12.87 7.13 -33.14
N GLY A 477 12.03 8.09 -32.76
CA GLY A 477 10.59 8.06 -33.03
C GLY A 477 10.22 8.95 -34.21
N LYS A 478 9.14 8.62 -34.94
CA LYS A 478 8.64 9.43 -36.08
C LYS A 478 8.30 10.89 -35.73
N ARG A 479 8.00 11.16 -34.46
CA ARG A 479 7.60 12.49 -33.94
C ARG A 479 8.56 13.06 -32.89
N SER A 480 9.21 12.20 -32.11
CA SER A 480 10.08 12.59 -31.01
C SER A 480 11.00 11.44 -30.63
N ASP A 481 12.28 11.75 -30.56
CA ASP A 481 13.30 10.91 -29.94
C ASP A 481 13.01 10.69 -28.46
N THR A 482 13.18 9.45 -27.99
CA THR A 482 12.81 9.06 -26.62
C THR A 482 13.93 8.26 -25.98
N PHE A 483 14.35 8.67 -24.79
CA PHE A 483 15.33 7.92 -24.01
C PHE A 483 14.63 6.80 -23.24
N VAL A 484 15.15 5.59 -23.34
CA VAL A 484 14.69 4.43 -22.57
C VAL A 484 15.88 3.73 -21.93
N ARG A 485 15.59 3.01 -20.84
CA ARG A 485 16.58 2.22 -20.12
C ARG A 485 16.55 0.78 -20.64
N VAL A 486 17.75 0.24 -20.83
CA VAL A 486 18.03 -1.01 -21.54
C VAL A 486 18.87 -1.93 -20.66
N ILE A 487 18.61 -3.23 -20.73
CA ILE A 487 19.51 -4.28 -20.23
C ILE A 487 20.15 -5.03 -21.41
N LEU A 488 21.45 -5.30 -21.31
CA LEU A 488 22.15 -6.27 -22.14
C LEU A 488 22.07 -7.64 -21.43
N ASP A 489 21.43 -8.63 -22.06
CA ASP A 489 21.34 -10.00 -21.56
C ASP A 489 21.82 -11.00 -22.61
N THR A 490 23.06 -11.50 -22.44
CA THR A 490 23.65 -12.53 -23.31
C THR A 490 23.01 -13.91 -23.14
N GLY A 491 22.18 -14.12 -22.11
CA GLY A 491 21.39 -15.34 -21.93
C GLY A 491 20.13 -15.38 -22.80
N SER A 492 19.63 -14.22 -23.25
CA SER A 492 18.51 -14.16 -24.18
C SER A 492 18.97 -14.35 -25.61
N GLN A 493 18.32 -15.25 -26.36
CA GLN A 493 18.58 -15.46 -27.79
C GLN A 493 17.99 -14.35 -28.69
N LYS A 494 17.07 -13.53 -28.16
CA LYS A 494 16.31 -12.52 -28.91
C LYS A 494 16.28 -11.19 -28.16
N SER A 495 16.19 -10.09 -28.90
CA SER A 495 15.97 -8.75 -28.37
C SER A 495 14.48 -8.39 -28.27
N TYR A 496 14.09 -7.69 -27.21
CA TYR A 496 12.71 -7.35 -26.87
C TYR A 496 12.52 -5.87 -26.53
N ILE A 497 11.31 -5.36 -26.76
CA ILE A 497 10.88 -4.00 -26.40
C ILE A 497 9.51 -4.05 -25.70
N SER A 498 9.24 -3.15 -24.76
CA SER A 498 7.93 -3.11 -24.12
C SER A 498 6.84 -2.64 -25.09
N LYS A 499 5.66 -3.26 -25.05
CA LYS A 499 4.47 -2.87 -25.84
C LYS A 499 4.14 -1.40 -25.63
N PHE A 500 4.21 -0.92 -24.39
CA PHE A 500 4.07 0.50 -24.04
C PHE A 500 4.93 1.43 -24.90
N ILE A 501 6.23 1.13 -25.07
CA ILE A 501 7.12 1.94 -25.92
C ILE A 501 6.78 1.75 -27.41
N ALA A 502 6.49 0.52 -27.84
CA ALA A 502 6.16 0.23 -29.24
C ALA A 502 4.91 0.98 -29.72
N GLU A 503 3.85 0.99 -28.91
CA GLU A 503 2.61 1.71 -29.17
C GLU A 503 2.82 3.23 -29.10
N LYS A 504 3.51 3.72 -28.06
CA LYS A 504 3.71 5.14 -27.82
C LYS A 504 4.58 5.83 -28.88
N LEU A 505 5.58 5.12 -29.42
CA LEU A 505 6.38 5.59 -30.54
C LEU A 505 5.76 5.28 -31.91
N GLN A 506 4.63 4.56 -31.94
CA GLN A 506 3.94 4.11 -33.15
C GLN A 506 4.89 3.39 -34.11
N LEU A 507 5.65 2.45 -33.54
CA LEU A 507 6.61 1.63 -34.26
C LEU A 507 5.91 0.82 -35.35
N LYS A 508 6.59 0.64 -36.49
CA LYS A 508 6.06 -0.18 -37.56
C LYS A 508 6.08 -1.65 -37.11
N CYS A 509 4.94 -2.32 -37.14
CA CYS A 509 4.90 -3.77 -37.05
C CYS A 509 5.35 -4.35 -38.41
N MET A 510 6.31 -5.27 -38.38
CA MET A 510 6.85 -5.95 -39.56
C MET A 510 6.26 -7.35 -39.77
N GLY A 511 5.64 -7.92 -38.73
CA GLY A 511 5.03 -9.25 -38.72
C GLY A 511 4.80 -9.72 -37.29
N GLU A 512 4.32 -10.95 -37.14
CA GLU A 512 4.16 -11.60 -35.84
C GLU A 512 4.94 -12.93 -35.84
N GLU A 513 5.67 -13.21 -34.77
CA GLU A 513 6.41 -14.46 -34.55
C GLU A 513 5.91 -15.11 -33.25
N THR A 514 5.63 -16.40 -33.31
CA THR A 514 5.35 -17.20 -32.11
C THR A 514 6.68 -17.77 -31.62
N THR A 515 7.12 -17.38 -30.43
CA THR A 515 8.37 -17.87 -29.84
C THR A 515 8.10 -18.71 -28.60
N VAL A 516 8.83 -19.81 -28.49
CA VAL A 516 8.82 -20.66 -27.30
C VAL A 516 9.90 -20.19 -26.33
N HIS A 517 9.46 -19.65 -25.20
CA HIS A 517 10.34 -19.28 -24.09
C HIS A 517 10.70 -20.54 -23.31
N GLY A 518 11.92 -21.03 -23.53
CA GLY A 518 12.50 -22.13 -22.75
C GLY A 518 13.13 -21.60 -21.46
N LEU A 519 12.67 -22.11 -20.32
CA LEU A 519 13.03 -21.63 -18.98
C LEU A 519 13.83 -22.70 -18.21
N PHE A 520 14.60 -22.25 -17.21
CA PHE A 520 15.34 -23.16 -16.34
C PHE A 520 14.40 -24.18 -15.68
N GLY A 521 14.75 -25.47 -15.76
CA GLY A 521 13.90 -26.58 -15.32
C GLY A 521 13.08 -27.26 -16.44
N GLY A 522 13.21 -26.82 -17.70
CA GLY A 522 12.54 -27.47 -18.84
C GLY A 522 11.06 -27.09 -18.97
N ILE A 523 10.69 -25.92 -18.47
CA ILE A 523 9.37 -25.32 -18.69
C ILE A 523 9.45 -24.55 -20.01
N GLU A 524 8.52 -24.83 -20.92
CA GLU A 524 8.40 -24.16 -22.22
C GLU A 524 7.06 -23.41 -22.28
N ARG A 525 7.09 -22.12 -22.63
CA ARG A 525 5.88 -21.31 -22.86
C ARG A 525 5.90 -20.72 -24.25
N SER A 526 4.92 -21.08 -25.08
CA SER A 526 4.68 -20.43 -26.36
C SER A 526 3.95 -19.11 -26.16
N GLU A 527 4.53 -18.00 -26.61
CA GLU A 527 3.90 -16.68 -26.63
C GLU A 527 4.05 -16.06 -28.04
N LYS A 528 3.16 -15.14 -28.41
CA LYS A 528 3.10 -14.55 -29.75
C LYS A 528 3.41 -13.05 -29.67
N HIS A 529 4.44 -12.63 -30.39
CA HIS A 529 5.00 -11.29 -30.33
C HIS A 529 4.94 -10.61 -31.70
N LYS A 530 4.74 -9.31 -31.72
CA LYS A 530 4.90 -8.46 -32.91
C LYS A 530 6.36 -8.09 -33.08
N LYS A 531 6.86 -8.21 -34.30
CA LYS A 531 8.19 -7.74 -34.70
C LYS A 531 8.15 -6.25 -34.99
N HIS A 532 9.08 -5.53 -34.41
CA HIS A 532 9.33 -4.13 -34.69
C HIS A 532 10.78 -3.92 -35.11
N VAL A 533 11.00 -2.97 -36.00
CA VAL A 533 12.33 -2.48 -36.34
C VAL A 533 12.50 -1.10 -35.70
N VAL A 534 13.60 -0.92 -34.96
CA VAL A 534 13.89 0.29 -34.20
C VAL A 534 15.30 0.80 -34.48
N THR A 535 15.41 2.10 -34.73
CA THR A 535 16.71 2.78 -34.78
C THR A 535 17.09 3.24 -33.38
N LEU A 536 18.17 2.65 -32.84
CA LEU A 536 18.80 3.06 -31.59
C LEU A 536 19.93 4.06 -31.86
N SER A 537 20.19 4.89 -30.86
CA SER A 537 21.36 5.77 -30.80
C SER A 537 21.86 5.89 -29.37
N ASP A 538 23.16 6.13 -29.21
CA ASP A 538 23.74 6.50 -27.93
C ASP A 538 23.23 7.87 -27.47
N VAL A 539 23.49 8.22 -26.21
CA VAL A 539 22.95 9.46 -25.62
C VAL A 539 23.58 10.75 -26.18
N PHE A 540 24.72 10.66 -26.89
CA PHE A 540 25.34 11.78 -27.57
C PHE A 540 25.03 11.81 -29.07
N ASN A 541 24.26 10.83 -29.59
CA ASN A 541 23.95 10.69 -31.01
C ASN A 541 25.22 10.64 -31.90
N SER A 542 26.26 9.99 -31.38
CA SER A 542 27.54 9.72 -32.02
C SER A 542 27.56 8.41 -32.80
N TYR A 543 26.69 7.47 -32.43
CA TYR A 543 26.48 6.19 -33.09
C TYR A 543 24.97 5.90 -33.19
N SER A 544 24.55 5.27 -34.28
CA SER A 544 23.22 4.70 -34.42
C SER A 544 23.26 3.35 -35.12
N CYS A 545 22.30 2.49 -34.79
CA CYS A 545 22.07 1.21 -35.44
C CYS A 545 20.57 0.94 -35.56
N GLU A 546 20.19 0.11 -36.52
CA GLU A 546 18.82 -0.39 -36.67
C GLU A 546 18.80 -1.87 -36.30
N ILE A 547 17.82 -2.27 -35.46
CA ILE A 547 17.70 -3.64 -34.96
C ILE A 547 16.25 -4.13 -35.00
N GLU A 548 16.07 -5.44 -35.13
CA GLU A 548 14.77 -6.11 -34.93
C GLU A 548 14.57 -6.40 -33.44
N VAL A 549 13.36 -6.17 -32.94
CA VAL A 549 12.92 -6.50 -31.57
C VAL A 549 11.50 -7.03 -31.56
N MET A 550 11.20 -7.88 -30.59
CA MET A 550 9.86 -8.43 -30.37
C MET A 550 9.15 -7.69 -29.23
N ASP A 551 7.85 -7.44 -29.34
CA ASP A 551 7.10 -6.78 -28.27
C ASP A 551 6.86 -7.70 -27.06
N GLN A 552 6.89 -7.14 -25.86
CA GLN A 552 6.52 -7.83 -24.62
C GLN A 552 5.73 -6.91 -23.70
N GLU A 553 4.78 -7.45 -22.93
CA GLU A 553 4.02 -6.67 -21.94
C GLU A 553 4.98 -5.98 -20.95
N ARG A 554 5.86 -6.77 -20.33
CA ARG A 554 6.86 -6.29 -19.39
C ARG A 554 8.19 -7.05 -19.51
N ILE A 555 9.27 -6.32 -19.75
CA ILE A 555 10.63 -6.88 -19.91
C ILE A 555 11.12 -7.48 -18.59
N CYS A 556 11.19 -6.68 -17.53
CA CYS A 556 11.60 -7.10 -16.20
C CYS A 556 11.02 -6.17 -15.12
N THR A 557 11.24 -6.53 -13.86
CA THR A 557 11.04 -5.61 -12.73
C THR A 557 12.19 -4.57 -12.66
N PRO A 558 11.98 -3.35 -12.13
CA PRO A 558 12.99 -2.29 -12.15
C PRO A 558 14.31 -2.70 -11.50
N ILE A 559 15.41 -2.47 -12.21
CA ILE A 559 16.78 -2.76 -11.73
C ILE A 559 17.32 -1.53 -10.99
N PRO A 560 17.94 -1.63 -9.81
CA PRO A 560 18.55 -0.47 -9.17
C PRO A 560 19.60 0.22 -10.07
N LYS A 561 19.64 1.56 -10.08
CA LYS A 561 20.74 2.32 -10.70
C LYS A 561 22.02 2.23 -9.86
N LEU A 562 23.17 2.35 -10.51
CA LEU A 562 24.46 2.51 -9.83
C LEU A 562 24.49 3.85 -9.08
N ASN A 563 24.45 3.77 -7.74
CA ASN A 563 24.42 4.93 -6.84
C ASN A 563 25.62 4.99 -5.87
N ASP A 564 26.66 4.18 -6.10
CA ASP A 564 27.87 4.16 -5.27
C ASP A 564 28.76 5.38 -5.58
N SER A 565 28.97 6.25 -4.60
CA SER A 565 29.74 7.48 -4.77
C SER A 565 31.23 7.25 -5.02
N GLU A 566 31.81 6.17 -4.50
CA GLU A 566 33.22 5.85 -4.72
C GLU A 566 33.44 5.32 -6.14
N LEU A 567 32.59 4.38 -6.57
CA LEU A 567 32.65 3.86 -7.94
C LEU A 567 32.34 4.94 -8.98
N LEU A 568 31.39 5.84 -8.70
CA LEU A 568 31.09 6.99 -9.57
C LEU A 568 32.24 8.01 -9.65
N ASN A 569 33.15 8.04 -8.68
CA ASN A 569 34.37 8.84 -8.76
C ASN A 569 35.47 8.09 -9.52
N GLU A 570 35.67 6.81 -9.25
CA GLU A 570 36.61 5.95 -9.99
C GLU A 570 36.30 5.92 -11.50
N LEU A 571 35.01 5.82 -11.88
CA LEU A 571 34.58 5.90 -13.27
C LEU A 571 34.95 7.24 -13.92
N LYS A 572 34.78 8.37 -13.22
CA LYS A 572 35.16 9.71 -13.71
C LYS A 572 36.68 9.87 -13.84
N GLU A 573 37.45 9.36 -12.88
CA GLU A 573 38.92 9.32 -12.94
C GLU A 573 39.40 8.55 -14.18
N HIS A 574 38.71 7.47 -14.55
CA HIS A 574 38.99 6.68 -15.75
C HIS A 574 38.38 7.25 -17.04
N GLY A 575 37.74 8.42 -17.00
CA GLY A 575 37.07 9.05 -18.14
C GLY A 575 35.83 8.30 -18.65
N ILE A 576 35.26 7.39 -17.85
CA ILE A 576 34.11 6.57 -18.22
C ILE A 576 32.80 7.30 -17.89
N PHE A 577 31.96 7.47 -18.92
CA PHE A 577 30.59 7.94 -18.77
C PHE A 577 29.60 6.77 -18.87
N VAL A 578 29.02 6.37 -17.73
CA VAL A 578 27.91 5.40 -17.68
C VAL A 578 26.60 6.18 -17.79
N SER A 579 25.89 6.01 -18.91
CA SER A 579 24.67 6.80 -19.19
C SER A 579 23.58 6.57 -18.15
N ASP A 580 23.38 5.32 -17.73
CA ASP A 580 22.34 4.99 -16.75
C ASP A 580 22.59 5.60 -15.36
N ALA A 581 23.83 5.63 -14.90
CA ALA A 581 24.17 6.21 -13.60
C ALA A 581 24.22 7.75 -13.62
N SER A 582 24.52 8.33 -14.80
CA SER A 582 24.74 9.78 -14.95
C SER A 582 23.48 10.56 -15.36
N MET A 583 22.52 9.92 -16.02
CA MET A 583 21.27 10.56 -16.45
C MET A 583 20.19 10.50 -15.35
N SER A 584 19.59 11.66 -15.06
CA SER A 584 18.42 11.76 -14.20
C SER A 584 17.28 10.90 -14.75
N GLU A 585 16.61 10.17 -13.86
CA GLU A 585 15.44 9.32 -14.15
C GLU A 585 14.35 10.07 -14.93
N SER A 586 14.24 11.40 -14.71
CA SER A 586 13.29 12.28 -15.40
C SER A 586 13.51 12.45 -16.91
N TYR A 587 14.64 12.02 -17.46
CA TYR A 587 14.88 12.01 -18.92
C TYR A 587 14.47 10.69 -19.58
N CYS A 588 14.43 9.60 -18.82
CA CYS A 588 14.01 8.29 -19.32
C CYS A 588 12.49 8.19 -19.29
N LEU A 589 11.91 7.62 -20.34
CA LEU A 589 10.50 7.33 -20.36
C LEU A 589 10.21 6.04 -19.58
N PHE A 590 9.14 6.08 -18.78
CA PHE A 590 8.61 4.94 -18.02
C PHE A 590 7.08 4.88 -18.15
N GLU A 591 6.48 3.74 -17.78
CA GLU A 591 5.03 3.52 -17.73
C GLU A 591 4.51 3.66 -16.30
N ARG A 592 4.93 2.78 -15.38
CA ARG A 592 4.34 2.65 -14.04
C ARG A 592 5.25 3.28 -12.98
N GLU A 593 6.55 3.00 -13.01
CA GLU A 593 7.53 3.49 -12.04
C GLU A 593 8.89 3.90 -12.64
N PRO A 594 9.62 4.86 -12.03
CA PRO A 594 10.98 5.19 -12.43
C PRO A 594 11.91 3.97 -12.36
N ASN A 595 12.92 3.94 -13.23
CA ASN A 595 13.91 2.85 -13.36
C ASN A 595 13.40 1.54 -14.00
N GLU A 596 12.20 1.51 -14.55
CA GLU A 596 11.78 0.46 -15.47
C GLU A 596 12.79 0.25 -16.62
N ILE A 597 12.98 -1.01 -17.01
CA ILE A 597 13.66 -1.40 -18.24
C ILE A 597 12.57 -1.62 -19.30
N HIS A 598 12.69 -0.93 -20.42
CA HIS A 598 11.73 -1.04 -21.54
C HIS A 598 12.31 -1.74 -22.76
N MET A 599 13.57 -2.20 -22.68
CA MET A 599 14.23 -2.90 -23.76
C MET A 599 15.25 -3.90 -23.22
N LEU A 600 15.24 -5.11 -23.77
CA LEU A 600 16.27 -6.12 -23.56
C LEU A 600 16.97 -6.32 -24.90
N LEU A 601 18.30 -6.26 -24.89
CA LEU A 601 19.12 -6.62 -26.03
C LEU A 601 19.68 -8.02 -25.76
N GLY A 602 19.41 -8.95 -26.66
CA GLY A 602 19.85 -10.34 -26.61
C GLY A 602 21.17 -10.58 -27.34
N ALA A 603 21.62 -11.83 -27.33
CA ALA A 603 22.81 -12.28 -28.05
C ALA A 603 22.75 -12.02 -29.58
N ASP A 604 21.54 -11.91 -30.14
CA ASP A 604 21.28 -11.53 -31.53
C ASP A 604 21.78 -10.12 -31.89
N VAL A 605 21.82 -9.21 -30.91
CA VAL A 605 22.23 -7.81 -31.11
C VAL A 605 23.55 -7.48 -30.39
N ILE A 606 23.77 -8.01 -29.17
CA ILE A 606 24.93 -7.67 -28.32
C ILE A 606 26.26 -7.85 -29.04
N GLY A 607 26.42 -8.94 -29.81
CA GLY A 607 27.69 -9.24 -30.50
C GLY A 607 28.16 -8.12 -31.43
N ASN A 608 27.24 -7.38 -32.05
CA ASN A 608 27.53 -6.26 -32.95
C ASN A 608 27.78 -4.93 -32.21
N LEU A 609 27.50 -4.88 -30.90
CA LEU A 609 27.60 -3.67 -30.09
C LEU A 609 28.85 -3.62 -29.20
N LEU A 610 29.49 -4.76 -28.92
CA LEU A 610 30.67 -4.82 -28.06
C LEU A 610 31.92 -4.26 -28.74
N LYS A 611 32.61 -3.32 -28.10
CA LYS A 611 33.93 -2.83 -28.55
C LYS A 611 35.02 -3.66 -27.87
N GLY A 612 35.57 -4.63 -28.59
CA GLY A 612 36.42 -5.69 -28.03
C GLY A 612 37.67 -5.23 -27.26
N GLU A 613 38.18 -4.02 -27.50
CA GLU A 613 39.41 -3.51 -26.88
C GLU A 613 39.17 -2.64 -25.62
N GLU A 614 37.92 -2.27 -25.31
CA GLU A 614 37.59 -1.27 -24.28
C GLU A 614 36.90 -1.88 -23.05
N VAL A 615 37.62 -2.79 -22.37
CA VAL A 615 37.23 -3.37 -21.08
C VAL A 615 38.14 -2.81 -19.98
N LYS A 616 37.58 -2.22 -18.93
CA LYS A 616 38.33 -1.75 -17.75
C LYS A 616 37.91 -2.51 -16.49
N HIS A 617 38.87 -3.10 -15.80
CA HIS A 617 38.65 -3.67 -14.47
C HIS A 617 38.64 -2.55 -13.42
N LEU A 618 37.62 -2.54 -12.58
CA LEU A 618 37.41 -1.59 -11.49
C LEU A 618 37.63 -2.28 -10.13
N ARG A 619 37.62 -1.49 -9.05
CA ARG A 619 37.69 -2.04 -7.69
C ARG A 619 36.60 -3.07 -7.42
N GLY A 620 36.93 -4.03 -6.56
CA GLY A 620 35.98 -5.02 -6.05
C GLY A 620 35.73 -6.24 -6.93
N GLY A 621 36.28 -6.29 -8.15
CA GLY A 621 35.94 -7.32 -9.15
C GLY A 621 34.82 -6.88 -10.09
N LEU A 622 34.55 -5.58 -10.15
CA LEU A 622 33.66 -4.97 -11.12
C LEU A 622 34.39 -4.76 -12.45
N VAL A 623 33.63 -4.77 -13.55
CA VAL A 623 34.15 -4.58 -14.91
C VAL A 623 33.28 -3.57 -15.64
N ALA A 624 33.90 -2.54 -16.19
CA ALA A 624 33.29 -1.64 -17.15
C ALA A 624 33.58 -2.13 -18.58
N VAL A 625 32.54 -2.23 -19.41
CA VAL A 625 32.62 -2.66 -20.81
C VAL A 625 32.05 -1.57 -21.70
N ASN A 626 32.83 -1.09 -22.66
CA ASN A 626 32.31 -0.14 -23.64
C ASN A 626 31.54 -0.86 -24.76
N THR A 627 30.48 -0.20 -25.21
CA THR A 627 29.70 -0.61 -26.37
C THR A 627 29.61 0.54 -27.36
N HIS A 628 29.13 0.26 -28.56
CA HIS A 628 28.76 1.31 -29.52
C HIS A 628 27.64 2.24 -28.99
N LEU A 629 26.84 1.81 -28.01
CA LEU A 629 25.78 2.62 -27.37
C LEU A 629 26.24 3.29 -26.05
N GLY A 630 27.48 3.05 -25.61
CA GLY A 630 28.07 3.62 -24.39
C GLY A 630 28.56 2.58 -23.38
N TRP A 631 29.08 3.05 -22.24
CA TRP A 631 29.66 2.21 -21.21
C TRP A 631 28.62 1.56 -20.30
N THR A 632 28.84 0.28 -19.99
CA THR A 632 28.13 -0.49 -18.98
C THR A 632 29.06 -0.94 -17.86
N VAL A 633 28.51 -1.29 -16.70
CA VAL A 633 29.27 -1.84 -15.57
C VAL A 633 28.57 -3.11 -15.07
N MET A 634 29.33 -4.16 -14.77
CA MET A 634 28.83 -5.40 -14.19
C MET A 634 29.77 -5.99 -13.14
N GLY A 635 29.24 -6.91 -12.34
CA GLY A 635 29.99 -7.69 -11.34
C GLY A 635 29.47 -7.50 -9.92
N LYS A 636 30.18 -8.07 -8.93
CA LYS A 636 29.77 -8.05 -7.53
C LYS A 636 30.31 -6.83 -6.78
N LEU A 637 29.41 -6.07 -6.14
CA LEU A 637 29.72 -5.03 -5.17
C LEU A 637 30.17 -5.66 -3.83
N LYS A 638 31.23 -5.11 -3.23
CA LYS A 638 31.72 -5.52 -1.90
C LYS A 638 30.85 -4.91 -0.80
N VAL A 639 29.72 -5.53 -0.50
CA VAL A 639 28.90 -5.18 0.67
C VAL A 639 29.49 -5.85 1.92
N GLU A 640 29.71 -5.10 3.00
CA GLU A 640 30.13 -5.67 4.28
C GLU A 640 29.02 -6.55 4.88
N LYS A 641 29.43 -7.75 5.31
CA LYS A 641 28.64 -8.86 5.91
C LYS A 641 27.22 -8.53 6.41
N GLU A 642 26.24 -8.47 5.51
CA GLU A 642 24.83 -8.77 5.82
C GLU A 642 24.44 -10.15 5.25
N LYS A 643 23.37 -10.75 5.77
CA LYS A 643 22.96 -12.14 5.48
C LYS A 643 22.65 -12.33 3.98
N HIS A 644 23.33 -13.30 3.36
CA HIS A 644 23.17 -13.61 1.94
C HIS A 644 21.71 -13.79 1.50
N SER A 645 21.22 -12.90 0.65
CA SER A 645 20.10 -13.17 -0.24
C SER A 645 20.62 -13.56 -1.62
N ASN A 646 20.95 -14.85 -1.79
CA ASN A 646 21.28 -15.40 -3.10
C ASN A 646 20.02 -15.39 -3.97
N VAL A 647 19.82 -14.31 -4.73
CA VAL A 647 18.80 -14.25 -5.79
C VAL A 647 19.50 -14.55 -7.11
N LEU A 648 19.18 -15.70 -7.69
CA LEU A 648 19.59 -16.05 -9.05
C LEU A 648 18.89 -15.10 -10.04
N LEU A 649 19.57 -14.72 -11.13
CA LEU A 649 18.90 -14.13 -12.28
C LEU A 649 18.09 -15.23 -12.99
N SER A 650 16.95 -15.60 -12.41
CA SER A 650 16.02 -16.55 -13.00
C SER A 650 15.14 -15.82 -13.99
N LEU A 651 15.26 -16.19 -15.26
CA LEU A 651 14.17 -16.01 -16.21
C LEU A 651 13.02 -16.89 -15.69
N TYR A 652 11.95 -16.24 -15.21
CA TYR A 652 10.76 -16.80 -14.54
C TYR A 652 10.78 -17.09 -13.02
N VAL A 653 9.82 -16.48 -12.34
CA VAL A 653 8.95 -16.92 -11.24
C VAL A 653 7.65 -16.19 -11.53
N SER A 654 6.60 -16.93 -11.87
CA SER A 654 5.25 -16.39 -11.84
C SER A 654 4.87 -16.05 -10.41
N ASP A 655 4.28 -14.87 -10.21
CA ASP A 655 3.34 -14.68 -9.10
C ASP A 655 2.12 -15.55 -9.42
N ASN A 656 2.20 -16.84 -9.06
CA ASN A 656 1.16 -17.83 -9.33
C ASN A 656 -0.19 -17.30 -8.86
N CYS A 657 -1.18 -17.28 -9.75
CA CYS A 657 -2.55 -17.08 -9.34
C CYS A 657 -2.88 -18.19 -8.33
N ILE A 658 -3.67 -17.89 -7.29
CA ILE A 658 -4.09 -18.92 -6.34
C ILE A 658 -4.75 -20.12 -7.06
N LYS A 659 -5.39 -19.88 -8.22
CA LYS A 659 -5.93 -20.94 -9.10
C LYS A 659 -4.87 -21.93 -9.58
N ASP A 660 -3.67 -21.47 -9.94
CA ASP A 660 -2.60 -22.32 -10.48
C ASP A 660 -2.06 -23.26 -9.39
N LEU A 661 -2.08 -22.81 -8.13
CA LEU A 661 -1.76 -23.63 -6.96
C LEU A 661 -2.76 -24.79 -6.73
N TRP A 662 -3.95 -24.73 -7.33
CA TRP A 662 -4.94 -25.81 -7.33
C TRP A 662 -4.97 -26.61 -8.64
N SER A 663 -4.16 -26.26 -9.63
CA SER A 663 -3.91 -27.13 -10.78
C SER A 663 -2.93 -28.24 -10.36
N LEU A 664 -3.31 -29.49 -10.56
CA LEU A 664 -2.47 -30.64 -10.17
C LEU A 664 -1.15 -30.68 -10.98
N ASP A 665 -1.14 -30.06 -12.16
CA ASP A 665 -0.01 -29.93 -13.07
C ASP A 665 1.19 -29.19 -12.47
N VAL A 666 0.96 -28.24 -11.54
CA VAL A 666 2.01 -27.40 -10.94
C VAL A 666 2.71 -28.10 -9.76
N ILE A 667 2.10 -29.13 -9.16
CA ILE A 667 2.64 -29.85 -7.99
C ILE A 667 3.53 -31.04 -8.39
N GLY A 668 3.84 -31.19 -9.69
CA GLY A 668 4.76 -32.22 -10.19
C GLY A 668 4.19 -33.64 -10.21
N ILE A 669 2.89 -33.82 -9.93
CA ILE A 669 2.18 -35.09 -10.14
C ILE A 669 1.75 -35.14 -11.61
N LYS A 670 2.71 -35.43 -12.50
CA LYS A 670 2.40 -35.79 -13.89
C LYS A 670 2.28 -37.30 -13.98
N GLU A 671 1.13 -37.80 -14.43
CA GLU A 671 1.07 -39.17 -14.95
C GLU A 671 1.99 -39.27 -16.19
N PRO A 672 2.64 -40.42 -16.46
CA PRO A 672 3.74 -40.47 -17.44
C PRO A 672 3.35 -40.27 -18.92
N CYS A 673 2.07 -39.98 -19.22
CA CYS A 673 1.45 -40.31 -20.50
C CYS A 673 0.95 -39.10 -21.33
N GLU A 674 1.12 -37.85 -20.90
CA GLU A 674 0.63 -36.67 -21.65
C GLU A 674 1.74 -35.77 -22.17
N LYS A 675 2.26 -36.13 -23.35
CA LYS A 675 3.06 -35.28 -24.25
C LYS A 675 2.32 -34.88 -25.53
N LYS A 676 0.99 -35.07 -25.57
CA LYS A 676 0.15 -34.67 -26.71
C LYS A 676 -0.60 -33.40 -26.34
N THR A 677 -0.56 -32.43 -27.25
CA THR A 677 -1.34 -31.19 -27.10
C THR A 677 -2.83 -31.48 -27.21
N ARG A 678 -3.67 -30.61 -26.65
CA ARG A 678 -5.14 -30.78 -26.70
C ARG A 678 -5.67 -30.90 -28.14
N ILE A 679 -4.99 -30.24 -29.08
CA ILE A 679 -5.30 -30.25 -30.53
C ILE A 679 -5.07 -31.66 -31.12
N GLU A 680 -3.94 -32.29 -30.81
CA GLU A 680 -3.63 -33.66 -31.26
C GLU A 680 -4.59 -34.70 -30.67
N LEU A 681 -5.06 -34.49 -29.43
CA LEU A 681 -6.11 -35.32 -28.82
C LEU A 681 -7.46 -35.15 -29.53
N GLU A 682 -7.86 -33.91 -29.82
CA GLU A 682 -9.09 -33.58 -30.55
C GLU A 682 -9.05 -34.12 -32.00
N GLU A 683 -7.89 -34.10 -32.67
CA GLU A 683 -7.68 -34.74 -33.98
C GLU A 683 -7.74 -36.26 -33.91
N ALA A 684 -7.03 -36.90 -32.98
CA ALA A 684 -7.06 -38.35 -32.82
C ALA A 684 -8.47 -38.88 -32.50
N ALA A 685 -9.25 -38.14 -31.70
CA ALA A 685 -10.65 -38.46 -31.40
C ALA A 685 -11.57 -38.32 -32.64
N ARG A 686 -11.37 -37.27 -33.45
CA ARG A 686 -12.09 -37.04 -34.71
C ARG A 686 -11.80 -38.15 -35.73
N ASP A 687 -10.54 -38.55 -35.84
CA ASP A 687 -10.07 -39.65 -36.68
C ASP A 687 -10.65 -41.01 -36.24
N HIS A 688 -10.64 -41.28 -34.93
CA HIS A 688 -11.25 -42.49 -34.36
C HIS A 688 -12.76 -42.55 -34.65
N PHE A 689 -13.46 -41.42 -34.51
CA PHE A 689 -14.88 -41.34 -34.86
C PHE A 689 -15.09 -41.59 -36.36
N ALA A 690 -14.37 -40.89 -37.25
CA ALA A 690 -14.52 -41.03 -38.69
C ALA A 690 -14.25 -42.46 -39.20
N ARG A 691 -13.31 -43.20 -38.59
CA ARG A 691 -13.00 -44.59 -38.96
C ARG A 691 -14.00 -45.62 -38.44
N ASN A 692 -14.72 -45.32 -37.35
CA ASN A 692 -15.57 -46.29 -36.65
C ASN A 692 -17.08 -45.97 -36.71
N VAL A 693 -17.49 -44.97 -37.50
CA VAL A 693 -18.89 -44.72 -37.85
C VAL A 693 -19.28 -45.57 -39.07
N SER A 694 -20.23 -46.47 -38.89
CA SER A 694 -20.87 -47.23 -39.96
C SER A 694 -22.40 -47.12 -39.87
N ARG A 695 -23.14 -47.77 -40.77
CA ARG A 695 -24.60 -47.94 -40.63
C ARG A 695 -24.94 -49.43 -40.55
N ASP A 696 -25.92 -49.76 -39.71
CA ASP A 696 -26.52 -51.10 -39.68
C ASP A 696 -27.47 -51.33 -40.87
N GLU A 697 -27.94 -52.57 -41.02
CA GLU A 697 -28.87 -52.97 -42.09
C GLU A 697 -30.25 -52.29 -41.97
N GLU A 698 -30.56 -51.73 -40.80
CA GLU A 698 -31.77 -50.92 -40.54
C GLU A 698 -31.54 -49.41 -40.82
N GLY A 699 -30.34 -49.02 -41.27
CA GLY A 699 -29.96 -47.67 -41.67
C GLY A 699 -29.55 -46.74 -40.52
N ARG A 700 -29.45 -47.23 -39.28
CA ARG A 700 -29.01 -46.46 -38.10
C ARG A 700 -27.49 -46.36 -38.06
N TYR A 701 -26.97 -45.27 -37.53
CA TYR A 701 -25.54 -45.12 -37.29
C TYR A 701 -25.06 -45.98 -36.11
N VAL A 702 -24.01 -46.76 -36.34
CA VAL A 702 -23.29 -47.53 -35.32
C VAL A 702 -21.91 -46.91 -35.16
N VAL A 703 -21.50 -46.66 -33.92
CA VAL A 703 -20.21 -46.00 -33.60
C VAL A 703 -19.53 -46.74 -32.46
N SER A 704 -18.25 -47.06 -32.61
CA SER A 704 -17.45 -47.63 -31.51
C SER A 704 -17.20 -46.61 -30.39
N LEU A 705 -17.30 -47.07 -29.14
CA LEU A 705 -17.05 -46.23 -27.96
C LEU A 705 -15.61 -45.69 -27.98
N PRO A 706 -15.40 -44.38 -27.74
CA PRO A 706 -14.06 -43.82 -27.58
C PRO A 706 -13.47 -44.25 -26.23
N TRP A 707 -12.34 -44.95 -26.27
CA TRP A 707 -11.59 -45.34 -25.07
C TRP A 707 -10.44 -44.37 -24.81
N ILE A 708 -10.15 -44.13 -23.54
CA ILE A 708 -8.89 -43.50 -23.11
C ILE A 708 -7.75 -44.47 -23.49
N GLN A 709 -6.61 -43.95 -23.97
CA GLN A 709 -5.45 -44.81 -24.25
C GLN A 709 -5.04 -45.55 -22.96
N ASP A 710 -4.69 -46.83 -23.10
CA ASP A 710 -4.30 -47.74 -22.01
C ASP A 710 -5.36 -47.99 -20.91
N HIS A 711 -6.64 -47.71 -21.17
CA HIS A 711 -7.72 -48.10 -20.27
C HIS A 711 -7.77 -49.63 -20.09
N PRO A 712 -7.73 -50.17 -18.85
CA PRO A 712 -7.74 -51.61 -18.60
C PRO A 712 -9.05 -52.26 -19.06
N PRO A 713 -9.06 -53.55 -19.46
CA PRO A 713 -10.27 -54.21 -19.94
C PRO A 713 -11.37 -54.18 -18.88
N LEU A 714 -12.59 -53.79 -19.27
CA LEU A 714 -13.73 -53.71 -18.35
C LEU A 714 -13.95 -55.03 -17.62
N LEU A 715 -14.10 -54.95 -16.30
CA LEU A 715 -14.51 -56.08 -15.47
C LEU A 715 -15.87 -56.61 -15.95
N ASN A 716 -15.97 -57.93 -16.11
CA ASN A 716 -17.18 -58.58 -16.60
C ASN A 716 -18.31 -58.55 -15.55
N CYS A 717 -19.07 -57.46 -15.56
CA CYS A 717 -20.19 -57.22 -14.66
C CYS A 717 -21.45 -58.05 -14.98
N LYS A 718 -21.43 -58.99 -15.94
CA LYS A 718 -22.62 -59.78 -16.35
C LYS A 718 -23.31 -60.45 -15.15
N ASN A 719 -22.56 -61.13 -14.28
CA ASN A 719 -23.12 -61.79 -13.09
C ASN A 719 -23.74 -60.80 -12.09
N LEU A 720 -23.23 -59.57 -12.00
CA LEU A 720 -23.77 -58.53 -11.12
C LEU A 720 -25.04 -57.92 -11.72
N ALA A 721 -25.06 -57.69 -13.03
CA ALA A 721 -26.23 -57.23 -13.78
C ALA A 721 -27.36 -58.27 -13.75
N GLU A 722 -27.06 -59.56 -13.98
CA GLU A 722 -28.05 -60.64 -13.89
C GLU A 722 -28.62 -60.79 -12.47
N ARG A 723 -27.80 -60.67 -11.42
CA ARG A 723 -28.31 -60.67 -10.03
C ARG A 723 -29.23 -59.48 -9.76
N ARG A 724 -28.85 -58.27 -10.21
CA ARG A 724 -29.71 -57.08 -10.09
C ARG A 724 -31.03 -57.26 -10.85
N LEU A 725 -30.98 -57.76 -12.10
CA LEU A 725 -32.16 -58.07 -12.90
C LEU A 725 -33.08 -59.09 -12.21
N LYS A 726 -32.53 -60.21 -11.71
CA LYS A 726 -33.27 -61.21 -10.92
C LYS A 726 -33.82 -60.68 -9.59
N THR A 727 -33.28 -59.57 -9.08
CA THR A 727 -33.80 -58.90 -7.86
C THR A 727 -34.91 -57.90 -8.20
N CYS A 728 -34.84 -57.25 -9.36
CA CYS A 728 -35.88 -56.35 -9.87
C CYS A 728 -37.08 -57.08 -10.47
N VAL A 729 -36.87 -58.24 -11.10
CA VAL A 729 -37.92 -59.14 -11.59
C VAL A 729 -38.32 -60.10 -10.48
N ARG A 730 -39.05 -59.58 -9.48
CA ARG A 730 -39.85 -60.42 -8.58
C ARG A 730 -41.16 -60.78 -9.28
N PHE A 731 -41.38 -62.07 -9.50
CA PHE A 731 -42.71 -62.66 -9.61
C PHE A 731 -43.29 -62.89 -8.19
#